data_AF-L7VGQ8-F1
#
_entry.id   AF-L7VGQ8-F1
#
_cell.length_a   1.000
_cell.length_b   1.000
_cell.length_c   1.000
_cell.angle_alpha   90.00
_cell.angle_beta   90.00
_cell.angle_gamma   90.00
#
_symmetry.space_group_name_H-M   'P 1'
#
loop_
_entity.id
_entity.type
_entity.pdbx_description
1 polymer ?
#
loop_
_entity_poly.entity_id
_entity_poly.type
_entity_poly.pdbx_seq_one_letter_code
_entity_poly.pdbx_strand_id
1 'polypeptide(L)'
;MKKVIFAIIPIVAVAVLMFSGVSNADTIGTPSYVNAFVYNNSSIKVTWDNNVAGATRFTIQRKTDSGNFVTIATVSANVSSYTDTSISNGHTYVYRVFATKGSELGAPRESYPVEFLYPTGLTVKAISDSEVELKWTYPASNKIPESSFQTVIERRTAGSNTWQTIASVPGSEDSYTDKGLSEATRYYYRIRAVTLASSVYLYSPYSSSGQYVTTFLKAPRNVKAEITSTSSVKISWEDVSSNESGYRIERKTGNGSFVRIGSTKANETTFTDRSVQNGQLYTYRVVPFNASLSGVESEEVIVPFLFPVSFQIKETYSTQLVLSWKYPGDSYISPTNSVVIIERREAGSSKWEEIHTTRPGETEYTDNDLTPGTRYYYRIKARYDGGFTTEYLPSATGVSAYTKLSFETHFYGRAISSTEILLEWSKEAADKNTIVIEKLDEGGNFTTLTTLTNAGSYIDKVSSGSLNVYRMKLRSGSVESEYTPEIYVTAEQLPKVQNLEIKSIVPNRVYLAWEYDRAVESGFEIWRMAKSEGIWKHIGNVGSGMYVYSDENITDGETYTYQVRAVKNNTIFSEFAATGPIRISFEKGAGNLEVSLIDGLLYLGWDDFSDMEDNYVVEYKTSMNDAWIILEKLPKNVTMYKFVPARDVDYIIRVRAETKEPATETYTNEVFYTTKIPAAPNLLNPTIVGSERVVLTWSDLSDNEDEFRIYRKGNAGDGFELVGRVDRNVIVFSDNTVEPNRSYTYIVKSKNAAGESFPSNEITVRTQPVTVYNDISSGFAWAADAINTLTSMGVIHGDGKGNFNPSGKITRAEFIKMLVTTLALPETSVGSFRDVTPNDWFHRYVMTAYRYKIIEPDENGMFHPYDPITREDIVYYSSRALKTAGLNLIQPPLYILYQFKDYDEIASYAQSAFAQLYSAGIVGGIGGNKLGPKNTANRAEAATIVYRITKALER
;
A
#
# COMPACT_ATOMS: atom_id res chain seq x y z
N MET A 1 44.45 -56.31 48.87
CA MET A 1 44.72 -57.57 49.60
C MET A 1 43.60 -57.80 50.60
N LYS A 2 42.97 -59.00 50.53
CA LYS A 2 42.12 -59.70 51.53
C LYS A 2 40.84 -58.96 52.02
N LYS A 3 39.61 -59.33 51.61
CA LYS A 3 38.79 -60.58 51.68
C LYS A 3 37.53 -60.20 52.51
N VAL A 4 36.35 -59.96 51.92
CA VAL A 4 35.24 -60.91 51.63
C VAL A 4 34.84 -61.77 52.83
N ILE A 5 33.56 -61.71 53.25
CA ILE A 5 32.58 -62.83 53.22
C ILE A 5 31.17 -62.35 53.67
N PHE A 6 30.19 -62.83 52.90
CA PHE A 6 28.73 -62.75 53.01
C PHE A 6 28.14 -63.61 54.15
N ALA A 7 26.92 -63.27 54.62
CA ALA A 7 25.71 -64.13 54.65
C ALA A 7 24.67 -63.61 55.70
N ILE A 8 23.49 -63.11 55.29
CA ILE A 8 22.16 -63.78 55.17
C ILE A 8 21.31 -63.78 56.48
N ILE A 9 20.35 -62.83 56.55
CA ILE A 9 18.87 -62.88 56.81
C ILE A 9 18.28 -64.22 57.36
N PRO A 10 17.32 -64.28 58.33
CA PRO A 10 15.94 -63.75 58.23
C PRO A 10 15.28 -63.10 59.48
N ILE A 11 14.49 -62.03 59.31
CA ILE A 11 12.99 -61.95 59.30
C ILE A 11 12.31 -62.48 60.58
N VAL A 12 11.68 -61.59 61.35
CA VAL A 12 10.21 -61.45 61.56
C VAL A 12 9.99 -60.25 62.51
N ALA A 13 9.17 -59.30 62.06
CA ALA A 13 8.74 -58.12 62.83
C ALA A 13 7.46 -58.41 63.61
N VAL A 14 7.29 -57.84 64.81
CA VAL A 14 6.02 -57.31 65.35
C VAL A 14 6.32 -56.24 66.43
N ALA A 15 5.69 -55.07 66.24
CA ALA A 15 5.16 -54.01 67.14
C ALA A 15 5.41 -54.03 68.67
N VAL A 16 5.30 -52.95 69.46
CA VAL A 16 5.26 -51.46 69.41
C VAL A 16 5.28 -51.03 70.90
N LEU A 17 5.59 -49.76 71.20
CA LEU A 17 5.51 -49.00 72.48
C LEU A 17 6.70 -49.12 73.45
N MET A 18 7.16 -48.10 74.18
CA MET A 18 7.10 -46.62 74.12
C MET A 18 7.97 -46.09 75.29
N PHE A 19 8.54 -44.89 75.12
CA PHE A 19 9.12 -43.96 76.13
C PHE A 19 10.34 -44.43 76.94
N SER A 20 11.30 -43.59 77.35
CA SER A 20 11.60 -42.15 77.30
C SER A 20 13.12 -42.07 77.64
N GLY A 21 13.93 -41.06 77.35
CA GLY A 21 13.75 -39.63 77.20
C GLY A 21 15.11 -39.02 77.60
N VAL A 22 15.75 -38.31 76.69
CA VAL A 22 16.88 -37.43 77.01
C VAL A 22 16.46 -36.04 76.56
N SER A 23 16.52 -35.11 77.51
CA SER A 23 16.09 -33.71 77.42
C SER A 23 16.82 -32.93 76.33
N ASN A 24 16.08 -32.47 75.32
CA ASN A 24 16.44 -31.28 74.55
C ASN A 24 15.75 -30.08 75.21
N ALA A 25 16.48 -28.99 75.42
CA ALA A 25 15.90 -27.72 75.82
C ALA A 25 14.87 -27.28 74.76
N ASP A 26 13.61 -27.07 75.16
CA ASP A 26 12.54 -26.58 74.30
C ASP A 26 12.92 -25.20 73.74
N THR A 27 13.41 -25.15 72.51
CA THR A 27 13.54 -23.90 71.76
C THR A 27 12.14 -23.40 71.40
N ILE A 28 11.81 -22.16 71.77
CA ILE A 28 10.53 -21.54 71.45
C ILE A 28 10.28 -21.52 69.92
N GLY A 29 9.07 -21.91 69.51
CA GLY A 29 8.71 -22.07 68.09
C GLY A 29 8.63 -20.76 67.29
N THR A 30 8.40 -20.86 65.99
CA THR A 30 8.18 -19.72 65.07
C THR A 30 6.70 -19.63 64.68
N PRO A 31 6.14 -18.43 64.44
CA PRO A 31 4.80 -18.29 63.85
C PRO A 31 4.69 -19.04 62.51
N SER A 32 3.59 -19.77 62.30
CA SER A 32 3.38 -20.53 61.05
C SER A 32 3.19 -19.62 59.82
N TYR A 33 2.67 -18.41 60.02
CA TYR A 33 2.57 -17.37 59.00
C TYR A 33 2.75 -15.97 59.60
N VAL A 34 3.17 -15.03 58.74
CA VAL A 34 3.08 -13.59 58.94
C VAL A 34 2.59 -12.98 57.63
N ASN A 35 1.48 -12.26 57.67
CA ASN A 35 0.93 -11.55 56.53
C ASN A 35 0.91 -10.05 56.83
N ALA A 36 1.10 -9.23 55.82
CA ALA A 36 0.98 -7.79 55.92
C ALA A 36 0.23 -7.26 54.70
N PHE A 37 -0.62 -6.26 54.90
CA PHE A 37 -1.38 -5.62 53.82
C PHE A 37 -1.71 -4.16 54.15
N VAL A 38 -1.90 -3.35 53.12
CA VAL A 38 -2.31 -1.95 53.27
C VAL A 38 -3.70 -1.89 53.90
N TYR A 39 -3.82 -1.24 55.07
CA TYR A 39 -5.07 -1.19 55.84
C TYR A 39 -5.88 0.07 55.56
N ASN A 40 -5.20 1.21 55.43
CA ASN A 40 -5.78 2.49 54.99
C ASN A 40 -4.67 3.42 54.46
N ASN A 41 -5.02 4.66 54.15
CA ASN A 41 -4.12 5.68 53.59
C ASN A 41 -2.99 6.16 54.52
N SER A 42 -2.85 5.58 55.71
CA SER A 42 -1.81 5.93 56.68
C SER A 42 -1.30 4.73 57.48
N SER A 43 -1.71 3.50 57.14
CA SER A 43 -1.28 2.34 57.90
C SER A 43 -1.26 1.01 57.14
N ILE A 44 -0.35 0.13 57.57
CA ILE A 44 -0.28 -1.27 57.16
C ILE A 44 -0.66 -2.15 58.36
N LYS A 45 -1.50 -3.15 58.13
CA LYS A 45 -1.87 -4.13 59.15
C LYS A 45 -1.08 -5.42 58.94
N VAL A 46 -0.44 -5.88 60.01
CA VAL A 46 0.33 -7.12 60.09
C VAL A 46 -0.46 -8.11 60.91
N THR A 47 -0.56 -9.36 60.45
CA THR A 47 -1.21 -10.47 61.15
C THR A 47 -0.29 -11.68 61.19
N TRP A 48 -0.36 -12.47 62.25
CA TRP A 48 0.47 -13.66 62.41
C TRP A 48 -0.24 -14.74 63.22
N ASP A 49 0.31 -15.95 63.20
CA ASP A 49 -0.14 -17.03 64.07
C ASP A 49 0.34 -16.83 65.50
N ASN A 50 -0.60 -16.61 66.43
CA ASN A 50 -0.31 -16.40 67.84
C ASN A 50 -0.29 -17.70 68.67
N ASN A 51 -0.53 -18.87 68.07
CA ASN A 51 -0.55 -20.17 68.75
C ASN A 51 0.84 -20.82 68.84
N VAL A 52 1.84 -20.05 69.27
CA VAL A 52 3.21 -20.56 69.47
C VAL A 52 3.37 -21.05 70.90
N ALA A 53 3.56 -22.37 71.08
CA ALA A 53 3.68 -22.99 72.39
C ALA A 53 4.83 -22.37 73.23
N GLY A 54 4.51 -21.96 74.46
CA GLY A 54 5.47 -21.34 75.39
C GLY A 54 5.73 -19.85 75.19
N ALA A 55 5.12 -19.19 74.19
CA ALA A 55 5.26 -17.76 73.98
C ALA A 55 4.55 -16.91 75.04
N THR A 56 5.23 -15.88 75.54
CA THR A 56 4.68 -14.89 76.48
C THR A 56 4.40 -13.53 75.81
N ARG A 57 5.13 -13.23 74.71
CA ARG A 57 5.02 -11.99 73.92
C ARG A 57 5.35 -12.26 72.46
N PHE A 58 4.99 -11.33 71.58
CA PHE A 58 5.46 -11.26 70.20
C PHE A 58 6.19 -9.93 69.94
N THR A 59 7.36 -9.99 69.32
CA THR A 59 8.12 -8.81 68.87
C THR A 59 7.95 -8.65 67.37
N ILE A 60 7.52 -7.45 66.94
CA ILE A 60 7.31 -7.10 65.54
C ILE A 60 8.45 -6.19 65.11
N GLN A 61 9.13 -6.59 64.04
CA GLN A 61 10.12 -5.75 63.38
C GLN A 61 9.71 -5.45 61.95
N ARG A 62 10.17 -4.31 61.44
CA ARG A 62 9.94 -3.85 60.09
C ARG A 62 11.24 -3.45 59.43
N LYS A 63 11.38 -3.85 58.17
CA LYS A 63 12.41 -3.37 57.24
C LYS A 63 11.73 -2.48 56.21
N THR A 64 12.28 -1.29 55.97
CA THR A 64 11.85 -0.37 54.91
C THR A 64 12.87 -0.42 53.79
N ASP A 65 12.39 -0.66 52.57
CA ASP A 65 13.18 -0.88 51.35
C ASP A 65 14.34 -1.87 51.57
N SER A 66 15.57 -1.48 51.24
CA SER A 66 16.80 -2.27 51.43
C SER A 66 17.44 -2.08 52.82
N GLY A 67 16.76 -1.41 53.75
CA GLY A 67 17.29 -1.11 55.10
C GLY A 67 17.38 -2.32 56.02
N ASN A 68 17.66 -2.05 57.30
CA ASN A 68 17.69 -3.05 58.36
C ASN A 68 16.33 -3.20 59.05
N PHE A 69 16.06 -4.37 59.63
CA PHE A 69 14.89 -4.58 60.48
C PHE A 69 15.03 -3.80 61.81
N VAL A 70 14.02 -3.00 62.13
CA VAL A 70 13.90 -2.24 63.39
C VAL A 70 12.68 -2.72 64.17
N THR A 71 12.79 -2.85 65.49
CA THR A 71 11.65 -3.17 66.35
C THR A 71 10.66 -2.01 66.40
N ILE A 72 9.43 -2.26 65.96
CA ILE A 72 8.35 -1.25 65.94
C ILE A 72 7.30 -1.50 67.04
N ALA A 73 7.19 -2.73 67.54
CA ALA A 73 6.27 -3.06 68.62
C ALA A 73 6.63 -4.35 69.35
N THR A 74 6.10 -4.50 70.57
CA THR A 74 6.08 -5.78 71.29
C THR A 74 4.74 -5.94 72.01
N VAL A 75 4.00 -7.00 71.69
CA VAL A 75 2.64 -7.25 72.17
C VAL A 75 2.57 -8.53 73.02
N SER A 76 1.51 -8.72 73.80
CA SER A 76 1.30 -9.93 74.62
C SER A 76 1.00 -11.16 73.77
N ALA A 77 1.22 -12.37 74.31
CA ALA A 77 1.04 -13.65 73.58
C ALA A 77 -0.36 -13.87 72.99
N ASN A 78 -1.40 -13.26 73.53
CA ASN A 78 -2.77 -13.41 73.01
C ASN A 78 -3.07 -12.51 71.79
N VAL A 79 -2.13 -11.66 71.36
CA VAL A 79 -2.31 -10.76 70.22
C VAL A 79 -1.79 -11.40 68.93
N SER A 80 -2.59 -11.33 67.86
CA SER A 80 -2.28 -11.87 66.53
C SER A 80 -2.22 -10.82 65.42
N SER A 81 -2.30 -9.53 65.76
CA SER A 81 -2.19 -8.44 64.78
C SER A 81 -1.62 -7.14 65.35
N TYR A 82 -1.04 -6.32 64.48
CA TYR A 82 -0.50 -4.99 64.78
C TYR A 82 -0.74 -4.05 63.59
N THR A 83 -1.03 -2.78 63.87
CA THR A 83 -1.23 -1.74 62.84
C THR A 83 -0.06 -0.77 62.91
N ASP A 84 0.77 -0.74 61.87
CA ASP A 84 1.87 0.22 61.74
C ASP A 84 1.34 1.51 61.09
N THR A 85 1.37 2.61 61.85
CA THR A 85 0.98 3.96 61.42
C THR A 85 2.18 4.85 61.09
N SER A 86 3.40 4.33 61.20
CA SER A 86 4.66 5.07 60.99
C SER A 86 5.22 4.90 59.58
N ILE A 87 4.34 4.70 58.60
CA ILE A 87 4.67 4.46 57.20
C ILE A 87 4.56 5.77 56.39
N SER A 88 5.36 5.86 55.33
CA SER A 88 5.32 6.91 54.31
C SER A 88 5.10 6.32 52.91
N ASN A 89 4.45 7.11 52.04
CA ASN A 89 4.26 6.79 50.61
C ASN A 89 5.61 6.69 49.89
N GLY A 90 5.74 5.75 48.96
CA GLY A 90 6.96 5.58 48.16
C GLY A 90 7.94 4.57 48.74
N HIS A 91 7.48 3.63 49.57
CA HIS A 91 8.35 2.65 50.23
C HIS A 91 7.76 1.23 50.22
N THR A 92 8.65 0.25 50.25
CA THR A 92 8.33 -1.16 50.44
C THR A 92 8.61 -1.58 51.88
N TYR A 93 7.69 -2.31 52.50
CA TYR A 93 7.79 -2.74 53.89
C TYR A 93 7.78 -4.26 53.98
N VAL A 94 8.76 -4.84 54.66
CA VAL A 94 8.77 -6.25 55.05
C VAL A 94 8.66 -6.32 56.56
N TYR A 95 7.72 -7.11 57.05
CA TYR A 95 7.53 -7.32 58.49
C TYR A 95 8.04 -8.69 58.87
N ARG A 96 8.57 -8.81 60.09
CA ARG A 96 8.85 -10.12 60.67
C ARG A 96 8.43 -10.15 62.12
N VAL A 97 7.94 -11.32 62.56
CA VAL A 97 7.41 -11.51 63.90
C VAL A 97 8.13 -12.68 64.57
N PHE A 98 8.52 -12.47 65.84
CA PHE A 98 9.18 -13.44 66.69
C PHE A 98 8.29 -13.75 67.90
N ALA A 99 8.21 -15.02 68.28
CA ALA A 99 7.69 -15.40 69.60
C ALA A 99 8.78 -15.20 70.67
N THR A 100 8.39 -14.75 71.86
CA THR A 100 9.32 -14.42 72.95
C THR A 100 8.86 -15.02 74.28
N LYS A 101 9.78 -15.64 75.03
CA LYS A 101 9.56 -16.16 76.39
C LYS A 101 10.64 -15.61 77.31
N GLY A 102 10.31 -14.62 78.14
CA GLY A 102 11.32 -13.91 78.94
C GLY A 102 12.35 -13.20 78.04
N SER A 103 13.64 -13.56 78.16
CA SER A 103 14.73 -13.07 77.30
C SER A 103 15.02 -13.94 76.07
N GLU A 104 14.33 -15.08 75.92
CA GLU A 104 14.52 -16.02 74.80
C GLU A 104 13.68 -15.60 73.59
N LEU A 105 14.30 -15.59 72.40
CA LEU A 105 13.67 -15.27 71.12
C LEU A 105 13.62 -16.51 70.22
N GLY A 106 12.46 -16.77 69.63
CA GLY A 106 12.29 -17.80 68.60
C GLY A 106 12.84 -17.37 67.25
N ALA A 107 12.78 -18.27 66.26
CA ALA A 107 13.10 -17.91 64.87
C ALA A 107 12.02 -16.96 64.30
N PRO A 108 12.39 -15.93 63.50
CA PRO A 108 11.42 -15.04 62.86
C PRO A 108 10.68 -15.70 61.71
N ARG A 109 9.44 -15.27 61.50
CA ARG A 109 8.73 -15.46 60.23
C ARG A 109 8.54 -14.10 59.55
N GLU A 110 8.89 -14.01 58.26
CA GLU A 110 8.74 -12.78 57.47
C GLU A 110 7.43 -12.79 56.67
N SER A 111 6.87 -11.60 56.44
CA SER A 111 5.81 -11.37 55.47
C SER A 111 6.37 -11.30 54.05
N TYR A 112 5.49 -11.44 53.05
CA TYR A 112 5.81 -10.91 51.72
C TYR A 112 5.97 -9.38 51.79
N PRO A 113 6.77 -8.76 50.90
CA PRO A 113 6.89 -7.31 50.82
C PRO A 113 5.54 -6.64 50.54
N VAL A 114 5.25 -5.55 51.27
CA VAL A 114 4.08 -4.70 51.09
C VAL A 114 4.53 -3.34 50.60
N GLU A 115 4.17 -3.01 49.37
CA GLU A 115 4.47 -1.71 48.78
C GLU A 115 3.37 -0.71 49.14
N PHE A 116 3.74 0.38 49.81
CA PHE A 116 2.84 1.49 50.11
C PHE A 116 3.13 2.64 49.13
N LEU A 117 2.53 2.53 47.95
CA LEU A 117 2.79 3.40 46.81
C LEU A 117 1.47 3.81 46.14
N TYR A 118 1.23 5.12 45.98
CA TYR A 118 0.08 5.67 45.26
C TYR A 118 0.40 7.04 44.65
N PRO A 119 -0.29 7.44 43.56
CA PRO A 119 -0.02 8.68 42.85
C PRO A 119 -0.60 9.90 43.59
N THR A 120 0.06 11.04 43.42
CA THR A 120 -0.30 12.33 44.02
C THR A 120 -0.24 13.45 42.97
N GLY A 121 -0.54 14.70 43.34
CA GLY A 121 -0.33 15.85 42.43
C GLY A 121 -1.21 15.87 41.18
N LEU A 122 -2.42 15.29 41.22
CA LEU A 122 -3.31 15.28 40.06
C LEU A 122 -3.64 16.71 39.60
N THR A 123 -3.35 17.00 38.34
CA THR A 123 -3.75 18.20 37.61
C THR A 123 -4.58 17.80 36.41
N VAL A 124 -5.57 18.62 36.06
CA VAL A 124 -6.50 18.37 34.95
C VAL A 124 -6.63 19.62 34.10
N LYS A 125 -6.55 19.47 32.77
CA LYS A 125 -6.58 20.56 31.81
C LYS A 125 -7.42 20.17 30.60
N ALA A 126 -8.41 20.98 30.26
CA ALA A 126 -9.12 20.83 28.99
C ALA A 126 -8.19 21.21 27.85
N ILE A 127 -8.12 20.34 26.84
CA ILE A 127 -7.31 20.57 25.64
C ILE A 127 -8.19 20.68 24.39
N SER A 128 -9.44 20.22 24.44
CA SER A 128 -10.45 20.42 23.40
C SER A 128 -11.88 20.48 23.99
N ASP A 129 -12.88 20.49 23.11
CA ASP A 129 -14.29 20.33 23.47
C ASP A 129 -14.65 18.93 23.99
N SER A 130 -13.82 17.94 23.71
CA SER A 130 -14.10 16.53 23.99
C SER A 130 -12.94 15.79 24.65
N GLU A 131 -11.84 16.47 24.94
CA GLU A 131 -10.66 15.87 25.57
C GLU A 131 -10.12 16.68 26.77
N VAL A 132 -9.71 15.95 27.80
CA VAL A 132 -9.06 16.48 29.00
C VAL A 132 -7.76 15.72 29.24
N GLU A 133 -6.67 16.46 29.41
CA GLU A 133 -5.38 15.94 29.83
C GLU A 133 -5.32 15.89 31.37
N LEU A 134 -4.91 14.75 31.91
CA LEU A 134 -4.64 14.53 33.32
C LEU A 134 -3.15 14.28 33.51
N LYS A 135 -2.53 14.89 34.53
CA LYS A 135 -1.14 14.61 34.94
C LYS A 135 -1.05 14.39 36.43
N TRP A 136 -0.23 13.45 36.88
CA TRP A 136 0.02 13.14 38.29
C TRP A 136 1.49 12.79 38.51
N THR A 137 1.87 12.53 39.75
CA THR A 137 3.24 12.15 40.12
C THR A 137 3.27 10.97 41.08
N TYR A 138 4.24 10.09 40.89
CA TYR A 138 4.63 9.10 41.90
C TYR A 138 5.89 9.59 42.66
N PRO A 139 6.08 9.19 43.93
CA PRO A 139 7.33 9.46 44.65
C PRO A 139 8.55 8.89 43.91
N ALA A 140 9.58 9.71 43.71
CA ALA A 140 10.74 9.41 42.85
C ALA A 140 11.67 8.28 43.34
N SER A 141 11.46 7.76 44.56
CA SER A 141 12.40 6.84 45.22
C SER A 141 12.39 5.41 44.69
N ASN A 142 11.38 4.98 43.93
CA ASN A 142 11.20 3.56 43.58
C ASN A 142 11.09 3.31 42.07
N LYS A 143 11.79 2.26 41.60
CA LYS A 143 11.46 1.56 40.36
C LYS A 143 10.06 0.98 40.53
N ILE A 144 9.04 1.61 39.94
CA ILE A 144 7.68 1.07 39.94
C ILE A 144 7.74 -0.25 39.14
N PRO A 145 7.51 -1.42 39.75
CA PRO A 145 7.52 -2.66 38.98
C PRO A 145 6.30 -2.62 38.03
N GLU A 146 6.55 -2.46 36.73
CA GLU A 146 5.51 -2.30 35.69
C GLU A 146 4.45 -3.41 35.74
N SER A 147 4.81 -4.60 36.26
CA SER A 147 3.94 -5.77 36.34
C SER A 147 2.92 -5.79 37.49
N SER A 148 3.00 -4.88 38.48
CA SER A 148 2.19 -4.98 39.72
C SER A 148 1.39 -3.74 40.11
N PHE A 149 1.51 -2.62 39.39
CA PHE A 149 0.78 -1.37 39.66
C PHE A 149 0.00 -0.87 38.45
N GLN A 150 -1.23 -0.42 38.70
CA GLN A 150 -2.01 0.35 37.75
C GLN A 150 -2.56 1.62 38.40
N THR A 151 -2.45 2.75 37.71
CA THR A 151 -3.19 3.97 38.06
C THR A 151 -4.58 3.87 37.44
N VAL A 152 -5.59 3.73 38.29
CA VAL A 152 -7.00 3.77 37.88
C VAL A 152 -7.46 5.21 37.86
N ILE A 153 -7.99 5.64 36.71
CA ILE A 153 -8.56 6.97 36.51
C ILE A 153 -10.08 6.87 36.60
N GLU A 154 -10.66 7.71 37.46
CA GLU A 154 -12.10 7.80 37.65
C GLU A 154 -12.60 9.20 37.31
N ARG A 155 -13.75 9.25 36.63
CA ARG A 155 -14.44 10.48 36.22
C ARG A 155 -15.84 10.51 36.77
N ARG A 156 -16.33 11.71 37.07
CA ARG A 156 -17.77 12.00 37.19
C ARG A 156 -18.10 13.33 36.51
N THR A 157 -19.29 13.42 35.92
CA THR A 157 -19.82 14.66 35.35
C THR A 157 -20.46 15.53 36.43
N ALA A 158 -20.43 16.85 36.30
CA ALA A 158 -21.15 17.75 37.19
C ALA A 158 -22.64 17.41 37.26
N GLY A 159 -23.19 17.37 38.48
CA GLY A 159 -24.56 16.90 38.76
C GLY A 159 -24.65 15.40 39.05
N SER A 160 -23.62 14.60 38.76
CA SER A 160 -23.55 13.19 39.14
C SER A 160 -22.84 12.97 40.49
N ASN A 161 -23.36 12.03 41.27
CA ASN A 161 -22.74 11.52 42.50
C ASN A 161 -21.99 10.19 42.30
N THR A 162 -22.01 9.62 41.09
CA THR A 162 -21.37 8.32 40.79
C THR A 162 -20.05 8.53 40.06
N TRP A 163 -19.00 7.87 40.55
CA TRP A 163 -17.68 7.81 39.91
C TRP A 163 -17.63 6.61 38.95
N GLN A 164 -17.13 6.84 37.74
CA GLN A 164 -16.90 5.82 36.73
C GLN A 164 -15.40 5.63 36.52
N THR A 165 -14.92 4.39 36.57
CA THR A 165 -13.57 4.08 36.09
C THR A 165 -13.53 4.21 34.58
N ILE A 166 -12.71 5.13 34.07
CA ILE A 166 -12.58 5.41 32.64
C ILE A 166 -11.31 4.81 32.04
N ALA A 167 -10.28 4.56 32.85
CA ALA A 167 -9.05 3.92 32.41
C ALA A 167 -8.26 3.31 33.57
N SER A 168 -7.33 2.42 33.24
CA SER A 168 -6.31 1.89 34.15
C SER A 168 -5.01 1.81 33.36
N VAL A 169 -4.05 2.67 33.69
CA VAL A 169 -2.75 2.76 33.01
C VAL A 169 -1.66 2.13 33.87
N PRO A 170 -0.56 1.62 33.29
CA PRO A 170 0.58 1.13 34.07
C PRO A 170 1.06 2.17 35.09
N GLY A 171 1.54 1.72 36.25
CA GLY A 171 2.02 2.62 37.30
C GLY A 171 3.22 3.50 36.89
N SER A 172 3.93 3.14 35.82
CA SER A 172 5.00 3.93 35.20
C SER A 172 4.47 5.18 34.48
N GLU A 173 3.19 5.23 34.13
CA GLU A 173 2.58 6.38 33.49
C GLU A 173 2.27 7.48 34.51
N ASP A 174 2.48 8.72 34.10
CA ASP A 174 2.23 9.94 34.88
C ASP A 174 1.16 10.84 34.24
N SER A 175 0.54 10.39 33.13
CA SER A 175 -0.48 11.14 32.42
C SER A 175 -1.52 10.25 31.73
N TYR A 176 -2.69 10.83 31.46
CA TYR A 176 -3.76 10.21 30.69
C TYR A 176 -4.62 11.27 30.01
N THR A 177 -5.05 11.03 28.78
CA THR A 177 -6.01 11.91 28.08
C THR A 177 -7.36 11.22 28.02
N ASP A 178 -8.34 11.77 28.73
CA ASP A 178 -9.73 11.35 28.61
C ASP A 178 -10.36 11.95 27.37
N LYS A 179 -11.15 11.15 26.64
CA LYS A 179 -11.69 11.47 25.32
C LYS A 179 -13.19 11.20 25.26
N GLY A 180 -13.84 11.77 24.25
CA GLY A 180 -15.28 11.57 24.02
C GLY A 180 -16.16 12.31 25.03
N LEU A 181 -15.65 13.41 25.59
CA LEU A 181 -16.37 14.27 26.50
C LEU A 181 -17.36 15.19 25.75
N SER A 182 -18.36 15.69 26.47
CA SER A 182 -19.29 16.68 25.96
C SER A 182 -18.69 18.08 26.09
N GLU A 183 -19.01 18.96 25.14
CA GLU A 183 -18.54 20.34 25.12
C GLU A 183 -19.09 21.17 26.29
N ALA A 184 -18.38 22.24 26.66
CA ALA A 184 -18.77 23.17 27.73
C ALA A 184 -19.21 22.47 29.04
N THR A 185 -18.74 21.24 29.28
CA THR A 185 -19.22 20.38 30.35
C THR A 185 -18.16 20.26 31.42
N ARG A 186 -18.57 20.42 32.68
CA ARG A 186 -17.68 20.30 33.83
C ARG A 186 -17.55 18.84 34.26
N TYR A 187 -16.33 18.34 34.29
CA TYR A 187 -15.97 17.01 34.77
C TYR A 187 -15.11 17.10 36.02
N TYR A 188 -15.19 16.07 36.86
CA TYR A 188 -14.34 15.88 38.02
C TYR A 188 -13.57 14.57 37.87
N TYR A 189 -12.31 14.57 38.27
CA TYR A 189 -11.41 13.44 38.18
C TYR A 189 -10.78 13.13 39.53
N ARG A 190 -10.54 11.84 39.75
CA ARG A 190 -9.67 11.33 40.81
C ARG A 190 -8.95 10.10 40.29
N ILE A 191 -7.77 9.83 40.84
CA ILE A 191 -6.95 8.68 40.48
C ILE A 191 -6.68 7.84 41.73
N ARG A 192 -6.35 6.57 41.56
CA ARG A 192 -5.86 5.70 42.65
C ARG A 192 -4.90 4.66 42.09
N ALA A 193 -3.97 4.20 42.92
CA ALA A 193 -3.21 3.00 42.58
C ALA A 193 -4.04 1.75 42.91
N VAL A 194 -3.96 0.75 42.03
CA VAL A 194 -4.32 -0.64 42.32
C VAL A 194 -3.05 -1.46 42.30
N THR A 195 -2.90 -2.29 43.33
CA THR A 195 -1.80 -3.24 43.44
C THR A 195 -2.35 -4.65 43.50
N LEU A 196 -1.55 -5.64 43.14
CA LEU A 196 -1.91 -7.06 43.25
C LEU A 196 -2.17 -7.52 44.71
N ALA A 197 -1.86 -6.70 45.71
CA ALA A 197 -1.86 -7.04 47.15
C ALA A 197 -2.78 -6.17 48.04
N SER A 198 -3.48 -5.16 47.50
CA SER A 198 -4.31 -4.25 48.30
C SER A 198 -5.79 -4.36 47.97
N SER A 199 -6.62 -4.63 48.98
CA SER A 199 -8.08 -4.48 48.92
C SER A 199 -8.55 -3.04 49.20
N VAL A 200 -7.62 -2.10 49.42
CA VAL A 200 -7.90 -0.73 49.85
C VAL A 200 -7.48 0.28 48.78
N TYR A 201 -8.42 1.14 48.38
CA TYR A 201 -8.24 2.16 47.36
C TYR A 201 -7.72 3.48 47.95
N LEU A 202 -6.54 3.92 47.51
CA LEU A 202 -5.94 5.20 47.93
C LEU A 202 -6.11 6.26 46.83
N TYR A 203 -7.07 7.16 47.03
CA TYR A 203 -7.45 8.17 46.03
C TYR A 203 -6.62 9.46 46.11
N SER A 204 -6.40 10.09 44.95
CA SER A 204 -5.83 11.43 44.80
C SER A 204 -6.69 12.26 43.82
N PRO A 205 -7.14 13.47 44.18
CA PRO A 205 -7.06 14.03 45.54
C PRO A 205 -7.91 13.20 46.52
N TYR A 206 -7.58 13.29 47.81
CA TYR A 206 -8.36 12.63 48.89
C TYR A 206 -9.76 13.22 49.10
N SER A 207 -10.06 14.36 48.46
CA SER A 207 -11.38 14.97 48.55
C SER A 207 -12.42 14.12 47.83
N SER A 208 -13.62 14.04 48.40
CA SER A 208 -14.76 13.38 47.74
C SER A 208 -15.18 14.08 46.45
N SER A 209 -14.77 15.33 46.24
CA SER A 209 -15.11 16.15 45.08
C SER A 209 -14.22 15.91 43.86
N GLY A 210 -12.96 15.48 44.02
CA GLY A 210 -11.99 15.38 42.92
C GLY A 210 -11.46 16.72 42.42
N GLN A 211 -10.63 16.69 41.35
CA GLN A 211 -10.18 17.86 40.61
C GLN A 211 -11.12 18.14 39.44
N TYR A 212 -11.50 19.40 39.19
CA TYR A 212 -12.47 19.75 38.14
C TYR A 212 -11.87 20.50 36.97
N VAL A 213 -12.48 20.33 35.80
CA VAL A 213 -12.21 21.13 34.60
C VAL A 213 -13.46 21.20 33.73
N THR A 214 -13.57 22.25 32.92
CA THR A 214 -14.65 22.41 31.94
C THR A 214 -14.05 22.31 30.54
N THR A 215 -14.60 21.43 29.70
CA THR A 215 -14.22 21.31 28.28
C THR A 215 -14.56 22.58 27.49
N PHE A 216 -13.91 22.76 26.34
CA PHE A 216 -14.16 23.92 25.46
C PHE A 216 -15.48 23.78 24.68
N LEU A 217 -15.90 24.84 23.98
CA LEU A 217 -16.97 24.77 22.97
C LEU A 217 -16.43 24.11 21.70
N LYS A 218 -17.28 23.35 21.00
CA LYS A 218 -16.90 22.72 19.72
C LYS A 218 -16.58 23.76 18.67
N ALA A 219 -15.40 23.65 18.09
CA ALA A 219 -15.01 24.47 16.96
C ALA A 219 -15.98 24.27 15.77
N PRO A 220 -16.34 25.35 15.04
CA PRO A 220 -16.94 25.26 13.73
C PRO A 220 -16.16 24.34 12.81
N ARG A 221 -16.88 23.71 11.88
CA ARG A 221 -16.30 22.86 10.85
C ARG A 221 -16.60 23.40 9.46
N ASN A 222 -15.95 22.83 8.45
CA ASN A 222 -16.17 23.14 7.06
C ASN A 222 -16.06 24.65 6.77
N VAL A 223 -15.08 25.31 7.41
CA VAL A 223 -14.86 26.74 7.18
C VAL A 223 -14.41 26.98 5.76
N LYS A 224 -15.16 27.81 5.05
CA LYS A 224 -14.90 28.21 3.67
C LYS A 224 -14.84 29.72 3.59
N ALA A 225 -14.04 30.21 2.66
CA ALA A 225 -13.95 31.62 2.36
C ALA A 225 -13.97 31.82 0.85
N GLU A 226 -15.04 32.43 0.36
CA GLU A 226 -15.34 32.61 -1.06
C GLU A 226 -15.24 34.09 -1.42
N ILE A 227 -14.50 34.39 -2.48
CA ILE A 227 -14.44 35.76 -3.02
C ILE A 227 -15.74 36.04 -3.75
N THR A 228 -16.52 36.98 -3.23
CA THR A 228 -17.84 37.34 -3.78
C THR A 228 -17.84 38.65 -4.58
N SER A 229 -16.79 39.46 -4.43
CA SER A 229 -16.52 40.64 -5.25
C SER A 229 -15.04 41.01 -5.19
N THR A 230 -14.61 42.00 -5.99
CA THR A 230 -13.27 42.62 -5.90
C THR A 230 -13.00 43.37 -4.59
N SER A 231 -13.94 43.37 -3.64
CA SER A 231 -13.86 44.03 -2.34
C SER A 231 -14.50 43.25 -1.19
N SER A 232 -14.83 41.96 -1.39
CA SER A 232 -15.45 41.16 -0.33
C SER A 232 -15.09 39.67 -0.40
N VAL A 233 -14.91 39.09 0.78
CA VAL A 233 -14.80 37.65 1.02
C VAL A 233 -15.92 37.23 1.96
N LYS A 234 -16.72 36.25 1.54
CA LYS A 234 -17.74 35.62 2.37
C LYS A 234 -17.15 34.40 3.06
N ILE A 235 -17.12 34.42 4.38
CA ILE A 235 -16.75 33.30 5.23
C ILE A 235 -18.01 32.54 5.62
N SER A 236 -18.01 31.23 5.47
CA SER A 236 -19.10 30.34 5.88
C SER A 236 -18.54 29.15 6.66
N TRP A 237 -19.35 28.59 7.56
CA TRP A 237 -18.97 27.44 8.37
C TRP A 237 -20.19 26.61 8.73
N GLU A 238 -19.95 25.40 9.19
CA GLU A 238 -20.93 24.54 9.83
C GLU A 238 -20.96 24.82 11.34
N ASP A 239 -22.16 25.04 11.86
CA ASP A 239 -22.41 25.15 13.29
C ASP A 239 -22.46 23.74 13.91
N VAL A 240 -21.58 23.48 14.86
CA VAL A 240 -21.46 22.18 15.54
C VAL A 240 -21.66 22.32 17.06
N SER A 241 -21.52 23.53 17.59
CA SER A 241 -21.70 23.80 19.01
C SER A 241 -23.20 23.99 19.30
N SER A 242 -23.64 23.59 20.48
CA SER A 242 -25.02 23.87 20.95
C SER A 242 -25.06 24.78 22.18
N ASN A 243 -23.90 25.25 22.63
CA ASN A 243 -23.73 26.00 23.90
C ASN A 243 -23.05 27.37 23.69
N GLU A 244 -22.85 27.77 22.45
CA GLU A 244 -22.29 29.05 22.04
C GLU A 244 -23.35 30.15 22.11
N SER A 245 -22.90 31.38 22.30
CA SER A 245 -23.71 32.60 22.17
C SER A 245 -23.38 33.38 20.90
N GLY A 246 -22.37 32.93 20.14
CA GLY A 246 -21.96 33.47 18.86
C GLY A 246 -20.57 33.01 18.44
N TYR A 247 -20.13 33.50 17.27
CA TYR A 247 -18.82 33.19 16.71
C TYR A 247 -17.99 34.46 16.52
N ARG A 248 -16.70 34.38 16.84
CA ARG A 248 -15.70 35.41 16.53
C ARG A 248 -14.99 35.03 15.23
N ILE A 249 -14.91 35.97 14.29
CA ILE A 249 -14.17 35.78 13.05
C ILE A 249 -12.83 36.47 13.21
N GLU A 250 -11.76 35.71 13.03
CA GLU A 250 -10.39 36.18 13.08
C GLU A 250 -9.73 36.06 11.72
N ARG A 251 -8.87 37.03 11.41
CA ARG A 251 -8.11 37.07 10.16
C ARG A 251 -6.65 37.42 10.47
N LYS A 252 -5.71 36.74 9.83
CA LYS A 252 -4.32 37.21 9.69
C LYS A 252 -4.04 37.57 8.22
N THR A 253 -3.12 38.49 8.01
CA THR A 253 -2.64 38.90 6.68
C THR A 253 -1.18 38.47 6.54
N GLY A 254 -0.88 37.69 5.50
CA GLY A 254 0.45 37.06 5.33
C GLY A 254 0.86 36.26 6.56
N ASN A 255 2.08 36.50 7.07
CA ASN A 255 2.62 35.86 8.28
C ASN A 255 2.31 36.61 9.58
N GLY A 256 1.35 37.54 9.56
CA GLY A 256 0.95 38.30 10.75
C GLY A 256 0.19 37.46 11.78
N SER A 257 -0.17 38.10 12.91
CA SER A 257 -1.00 37.49 13.94
C SER A 257 -2.49 37.59 13.59
N PHE A 258 -3.29 36.63 14.09
CA PHE A 258 -4.74 36.71 13.99
C PHE A 258 -5.28 37.91 14.77
N VAL A 259 -6.13 38.69 14.11
CA VAL A 259 -6.90 39.77 14.73
C VAL A 259 -8.39 39.52 14.52
N ARG A 260 -9.21 39.88 15.50
CA ARG A 260 -10.66 39.85 15.37
C ARG A 260 -11.11 40.90 14.35
N ILE A 261 -11.86 40.47 13.34
CA ILE A 261 -12.48 41.37 12.35
C ILE A 261 -13.99 41.52 12.53
N GLY A 262 -14.61 40.63 13.31
CA GLY A 262 -16.04 40.69 13.58
C GLY A 262 -16.52 39.59 14.52
N SER A 263 -17.84 39.54 14.72
CA SER A 263 -18.52 38.43 15.38
C SER A 263 -19.97 38.33 14.92
N THR A 264 -20.53 37.13 15.02
CA THR A 264 -21.92 36.81 14.74
C THR A 264 -22.68 36.44 16.01
N LYS A 265 -24.01 36.33 15.91
CA LYS A 265 -24.87 35.80 16.99
C LYS A 265 -24.86 34.26 16.99
N ALA A 266 -25.45 33.65 18.01
CA ALA A 266 -25.68 32.20 18.06
C ALA A 266 -26.38 31.69 16.79
N ASN A 267 -26.01 30.51 16.31
CA ASN A 267 -26.55 29.86 15.11
C ASN A 267 -26.31 30.58 13.75
N GLU A 268 -25.66 31.75 13.73
CA GLU A 268 -25.29 32.38 12.46
C GLU A 268 -24.05 31.69 11.88
N THR A 269 -24.12 31.26 10.61
CA THR A 269 -23.11 30.43 9.93
C THR A 269 -22.34 31.14 8.82
N THR A 270 -22.50 32.46 8.69
CA THR A 270 -21.80 33.23 7.66
C THR A 270 -21.40 34.63 8.14
N PHE A 271 -20.30 35.15 7.60
CA PHE A 271 -19.80 36.51 7.83
C PHE A 271 -19.18 37.06 6.53
N THR A 272 -19.40 38.34 6.20
CA THR A 272 -18.77 38.96 5.01
C THR A 272 -17.71 39.96 5.42
N ASP A 273 -16.46 39.67 5.10
CA ASP A 273 -15.34 40.60 5.25
C ASP A 273 -15.31 41.57 4.06
N ARG A 274 -15.56 42.85 4.33
CA ARG A 274 -15.56 43.95 3.34
C ARG A 274 -14.30 44.83 3.43
N SER A 275 -13.29 44.39 4.17
CA SER A 275 -12.04 45.14 4.41
C SER A 275 -10.84 44.56 3.65
N VAL A 276 -11.09 43.64 2.72
CA VAL A 276 -10.06 42.97 1.91
C VAL A 276 -9.50 43.89 0.82
N GLN A 277 -8.22 43.68 0.47
CA GLN A 277 -7.48 44.48 -0.50
C GLN A 277 -6.75 43.55 -1.49
N ASN A 278 -6.74 43.92 -2.78
CA ASN A 278 -6.01 43.17 -3.80
C ASN A 278 -4.50 43.13 -3.49
N GLY A 279 -3.86 41.98 -3.70
CA GLY A 279 -2.43 41.80 -3.41
C GLY A 279 -2.15 41.21 -2.03
N GLN A 280 -3.17 40.75 -1.30
CA GLN A 280 -3.04 40.25 0.07
C GLN A 280 -3.39 38.76 0.17
N LEU A 281 -2.67 38.05 1.04
CA LEU A 281 -2.96 36.68 1.44
C LEU A 281 -3.68 36.71 2.79
N TYR A 282 -4.95 36.33 2.82
CA TYR A 282 -5.71 36.27 4.05
C TYR A 282 -5.83 34.85 4.55
N THR A 283 -5.76 34.67 5.87
CA THR A 283 -6.13 33.41 6.50
C THR A 283 -7.21 33.68 7.53
N TYR A 284 -8.34 32.99 7.42
CA TYR A 284 -9.47 33.13 8.30
C TYR A 284 -9.61 31.92 9.22
N ARG A 285 -10.10 32.15 10.43
CA ARG A 285 -10.58 31.11 11.34
C ARG A 285 -11.75 31.63 12.16
N VAL A 286 -12.58 30.72 12.64
CA VAL A 286 -13.81 31.02 13.37
C VAL A 286 -13.72 30.39 14.76
N VAL A 287 -14.02 31.15 15.80
CA VAL A 287 -13.91 30.71 17.20
C VAL A 287 -15.27 30.87 17.89
N PRO A 288 -15.88 29.79 18.41
CA PRO A 288 -17.13 29.88 19.15
C PRO A 288 -16.88 30.50 20.53
N PHE A 289 -17.85 31.25 21.05
CA PHE A 289 -17.76 31.78 22.40
C PHE A 289 -19.12 31.79 23.09
N ASN A 290 -19.11 31.78 24.42
CA ASN A 290 -20.25 32.14 25.25
C ASN A 290 -19.81 33.10 26.37
N ALA A 291 -20.69 33.39 27.34
CA ALA A 291 -20.43 34.36 28.39
C ALA A 291 -19.21 34.04 29.29
N SER A 292 -18.76 32.80 29.35
CA SER A 292 -17.68 32.38 30.27
C SER A 292 -16.58 31.53 29.62
N LEU A 293 -16.76 31.09 28.37
CA LEU A 293 -15.84 30.20 27.67
C LEU A 293 -15.59 30.68 26.24
N SER A 294 -14.36 30.54 25.78
CA SER A 294 -14.01 30.50 24.36
C SER A 294 -13.75 29.05 23.97
N GLY A 295 -14.22 28.62 22.80
CA GLY A 295 -13.89 27.31 22.28
C GLY A 295 -12.54 27.26 21.59
N VAL A 296 -12.28 26.11 20.98
CA VAL A 296 -11.12 25.91 20.10
C VAL A 296 -11.37 26.61 18.76
N GLU A 297 -10.30 27.04 18.11
CA GLU A 297 -10.36 27.65 16.79
C GLU A 297 -10.72 26.58 15.74
N SER A 298 -11.49 26.97 14.72
CA SER A 298 -11.71 26.12 13.53
C SER A 298 -10.42 25.86 12.76
N GLU A 299 -10.48 24.97 11.76
CA GLU A 299 -9.49 24.95 10.70
C GLU A 299 -9.29 26.34 10.06
N GLU A 300 -8.05 26.60 9.63
CA GLU A 300 -7.66 27.82 8.93
C GLU A 300 -7.98 27.70 7.43
N VAL A 301 -8.62 28.71 6.86
CA VAL A 301 -8.82 28.81 5.40
C VAL A 301 -7.99 29.95 4.82
N ILE A 302 -7.11 29.61 3.88
CA ILE A 302 -6.22 30.57 3.21
C ILE A 302 -6.87 31.02 1.90
N VAL A 303 -6.95 32.34 1.69
CA VAL A 303 -7.53 32.97 0.51
C VAL A 303 -6.54 33.99 -0.06
N PRO A 304 -5.86 33.67 -1.17
CA PRO A 304 -5.20 34.67 -1.99
C PRO A 304 -6.26 35.61 -2.56
N PHE A 305 -6.22 36.88 -2.19
CA PHE A 305 -7.11 37.90 -2.74
C PHE A 305 -6.38 38.62 -3.88
N LEU A 306 -6.31 37.95 -5.04
CA LEU A 306 -5.52 38.35 -6.19
C LEU A 306 -6.32 38.37 -7.49
N PHE A 307 -6.29 39.51 -8.18
CA PHE A 307 -6.71 39.62 -9.58
C PHE A 307 -5.74 40.49 -10.39
N PRO A 308 -5.61 40.25 -11.71
CA PRO A 308 -4.66 40.98 -12.56
C PRO A 308 -4.90 42.49 -12.54
N VAL A 309 -3.82 43.28 -12.61
CA VAL A 309 -3.85 44.76 -12.64
C VAL A 309 -3.15 45.35 -13.86
N SER A 310 -2.44 44.53 -14.64
CA SER A 310 -1.79 44.93 -15.88
C SER A 310 -1.97 43.83 -16.93
N PHE A 311 -2.21 44.21 -18.19
CA PHE A 311 -2.28 43.30 -19.33
C PHE A 311 -1.72 43.98 -20.59
N GLN A 312 -0.86 43.29 -21.33
CA GLN A 312 -0.17 43.82 -22.51
C GLN A 312 0.17 42.71 -23.51
N ILE A 313 0.39 43.10 -24.77
CA ILE A 313 0.99 42.25 -25.80
C ILE A 313 2.51 42.41 -25.67
N LYS A 314 3.20 41.32 -25.35
CA LYS A 314 4.64 41.25 -25.08
C LYS A 314 5.44 41.19 -26.39
N GLU A 315 5.06 40.31 -27.30
CA GLU A 315 5.76 40.07 -28.58
C GLU A 315 4.78 39.77 -29.71
N THR A 316 5.20 40.06 -30.95
CA THR A 316 4.42 39.81 -32.16
C THR A 316 5.21 39.08 -33.22
N TYR A 317 4.54 38.13 -33.89
CA TYR A 317 5.09 37.30 -34.95
C TYR A 317 4.07 37.18 -36.08
N SER A 318 4.39 36.45 -37.15
CA SER A 318 3.52 36.33 -38.32
C SER A 318 2.23 35.57 -38.04
N THR A 319 2.28 34.55 -37.19
CA THR A 319 1.11 33.69 -36.88
C THR A 319 0.81 33.60 -35.38
N GLN A 320 1.49 34.39 -34.56
CA GLN A 320 1.32 34.33 -33.11
C GLN A 320 1.49 35.69 -32.41
N LEU A 321 0.83 35.85 -31.26
CA LEU A 321 0.96 36.99 -30.37
C LEU A 321 1.17 36.49 -28.94
N VAL A 322 2.19 37.02 -28.25
CA VAL A 322 2.48 36.68 -26.86
C VAL A 322 1.83 37.72 -25.95
N LEU A 323 0.96 37.28 -25.06
CA LEU A 323 0.22 38.09 -24.11
C LEU A 323 0.82 37.94 -22.71
N SER A 324 0.83 39.01 -21.92
CA SER A 324 1.32 38.96 -20.53
C SER A 324 0.48 39.83 -19.59
N TRP A 325 0.30 39.37 -18.35
CA TRP A 325 -0.35 40.12 -17.27
C TRP A 325 0.42 40.05 -15.97
N LYS A 326 0.08 40.94 -15.03
CA LYS A 326 0.69 40.98 -13.69
C LYS A 326 -0.36 41.06 -12.60
N TYR A 327 -0.07 40.39 -11.49
CA TYR A 327 -0.79 40.50 -10.22
C TYR A 327 -0.07 41.51 -9.30
N PRO A 328 -0.81 42.24 -8.43
CA PRO A 328 -0.20 43.06 -7.40
C PRO A 328 0.22 42.20 -6.19
N GLY A 329 0.99 42.78 -5.27
CA GLY A 329 1.44 42.11 -4.04
C GLY A 329 2.83 41.48 -4.15
N ASP A 330 3.22 40.76 -3.11
CA ASP A 330 4.53 40.12 -3.02
C ASP A 330 4.58 38.84 -3.86
N SER A 331 5.76 38.50 -4.39
CA SER A 331 5.96 37.36 -5.29
C SER A 331 5.68 35.98 -4.67
N TYR A 332 5.60 35.87 -3.35
CA TYR A 332 5.25 34.62 -2.67
C TYR A 332 3.73 34.33 -2.70
N ILE A 333 2.90 35.32 -3.04
CA ILE A 333 1.45 35.15 -3.14
C ILE A 333 1.11 34.71 -4.55
N SER A 334 0.61 33.50 -4.70
CA SER A 334 0.16 32.95 -5.99
C SER A 334 -1.37 32.94 -6.07
N PRO A 335 -1.99 33.28 -7.21
CA PRO A 335 -3.44 33.31 -7.40
C PRO A 335 -4.00 31.89 -7.58
N THR A 336 -3.82 31.02 -6.58
CA THR A 336 -4.11 29.58 -6.65
C THR A 336 -5.61 29.26 -6.73
N ASN A 337 -6.47 30.21 -6.41
CA ASN A 337 -7.94 30.10 -6.35
C ASN A 337 -8.65 30.81 -7.53
N SER A 338 -7.90 31.15 -8.58
CA SER A 338 -8.45 31.84 -9.75
C SER A 338 -7.76 31.41 -11.05
N VAL A 339 -8.51 31.47 -12.14
CA VAL A 339 -8.01 31.32 -13.52
C VAL A 339 -8.23 32.60 -14.30
N VAL A 340 -7.41 32.84 -15.32
CA VAL A 340 -7.59 33.97 -16.24
C VAL A 340 -8.25 33.48 -17.51
N ILE A 341 -9.38 34.10 -17.87
CA ILE A 341 -10.08 33.90 -19.13
C ILE A 341 -9.57 34.95 -20.12
N ILE A 342 -9.10 34.51 -21.27
CA ILE A 342 -8.56 35.34 -22.34
C ILE A 342 -9.55 35.34 -23.49
N GLU A 343 -9.94 36.55 -23.91
CA GLU A 343 -10.77 36.75 -25.08
C GLU A 343 -10.03 37.48 -26.19
N ARG A 344 -10.30 37.06 -27.43
CA ARG A 344 -9.77 37.64 -28.67
C ARG A 344 -10.91 38.19 -29.52
N ARG A 345 -10.61 39.21 -30.30
CA ARG A 345 -11.46 39.70 -31.38
C ARG A 345 -10.60 40.15 -32.56
N GLU A 346 -10.89 39.66 -33.75
CA GLU A 346 -10.26 40.13 -34.99
C GLU A 346 -10.79 41.52 -35.40
N ALA A 347 -9.94 42.37 -35.96
CA ALA A 347 -10.36 43.67 -36.47
C ALA A 347 -11.40 43.54 -37.58
N GLY A 348 -12.51 44.27 -37.45
CA GLY A 348 -13.67 44.15 -38.33
C GLY A 348 -14.77 43.22 -37.78
N SER A 349 -14.46 42.35 -36.82
CA SER A 349 -15.46 41.59 -36.06
C SER A 349 -16.03 42.41 -34.91
N SER A 350 -17.32 42.20 -34.62
CA SER A 350 -17.98 42.73 -33.42
C SER A 350 -18.01 41.73 -32.26
N LYS A 351 -17.64 40.46 -32.50
CA LYS A 351 -17.73 39.37 -31.52
C LYS A 351 -16.39 39.11 -30.85
N TRP A 352 -16.43 38.99 -29.52
CA TRP A 352 -15.32 38.48 -28.71
C TRP A 352 -15.45 36.96 -28.57
N GLU A 353 -14.34 36.26 -28.68
CA GLU A 353 -14.25 34.81 -28.54
C GLU A 353 -13.35 34.49 -27.35
N GLU A 354 -13.82 33.62 -26.44
CA GLU A 354 -12.96 33.04 -25.42
C GLU A 354 -12.01 32.04 -26.09
N ILE A 355 -10.73 32.39 -26.10
CA ILE A 355 -9.68 31.60 -26.77
C ILE A 355 -8.91 30.72 -25.80
N HIS A 356 -8.90 31.09 -24.52
CA HIS A 356 -8.16 30.35 -23.51
C HIS A 356 -8.64 30.62 -22.09
N THR A 357 -8.57 29.59 -21.24
CA THR A 357 -8.65 29.71 -19.79
C THR A 357 -7.36 29.14 -19.21
N THR A 358 -6.61 29.95 -18.48
CA THR A 358 -5.28 29.60 -17.96
C THR A 358 -5.36 28.62 -16.80
N ARG A 359 -4.23 28.01 -16.45
CA ARG A 359 -4.06 27.40 -15.13
C ARG A 359 -3.86 28.49 -14.06
N PRO A 360 -4.18 28.22 -12.79
CA PRO A 360 -3.86 29.15 -11.70
C PRO A 360 -2.36 29.48 -11.65
N GLY A 361 -2.03 30.76 -11.53
CA GLY A 361 -0.66 31.26 -11.41
C GLY A 361 0.05 31.58 -12.73
N GLU A 362 -0.50 31.23 -13.88
CA GLU A 362 0.08 31.63 -15.17
C GLU A 362 -0.03 33.16 -15.38
N THR A 363 0.98 33.74 -16.02
CA THR A 363 1.08 35.18 -16.30
C THR A 363 1.35 35.53 -17.75
N GLU A 364 1.47 34.52 -18.63
CA GLU A 364 1.71 34.67 -20.06
C GLU A 364 0.91 33.64 -20.85
N TYR A 365 0.51 34.00 -22.08
CA TYR A 365 -0.16 33.09 -23.02
C TYR A 365 0.26 33.44 -24.44
N THR A 366 0.52 32.43 -25.28
CA THR A 366 0.81 32.62 -26.70
C THR A 366 -0.40 32.21 -27.51
N ASP A 367 -1.03 33.17 -28.19
CA ASP A 367 -2.10 32.91 -29.14
C ASP A 367 -1.48 32.55 -30.50
N ASN A 368 -1.78 31.35 -31.00
CA ASN A 368 -1.21 30.80 -32.23
C ASN A 368 -2.24 30.81 -33.36
N ASP A 369 -1.82 30.35 -34.54
CA ASP A 369 -2.67 30.16 -35.73
C ASP A 369 -3.40 31.43 -36.18
N LEU A 370 -2.78 32.58 -35.92
CA LEU A 370 -3.29 33.88 -36.34
C LEU A 370 -2.96 34.15 -37.82
N THR A 371 -3.85 34.88 -38.48
CA THR A 371 -3.62 35.29 -39.87
C THR A 371 -2.50 36.34 -39.93
N PRO A 372 -1.47 36.18 -40.77
CA PRO A 372 -0.42 37.18 -40.94
C PRO A 372 -0.91 38.53 -41.46
N GLY A 373 -0.36 39.62 -40.93
CA GLY A 373 -0.75 40.99 -41.27
C GLY A 373 -2.10 41.45 -40.72
N THR A 374 -2.72 40.67 -39.83
CA THR A 374 -4.07 40.94 -39.30
C THR A 374 -4.00 41.53 -37.90
N ARG A 375 -4.89 42.49 -37.60
CA ARG A 375 -4.99 43.11 -36.27
C ARG A 375 -5.95 42.34 -35.38
N TYR A 376 -5.49 42.02 -34.16
CA TYR A 376 -6.28 41.38 -33.13
C TYR A 376 -6.37 42.25 -31.88
N TYR A 377 -7.50 42.15 -31.18
CA TYR A 377 -7.77 42.78 -29.89
C TYR A 377 -7.88 41.70 -28.81
N TYR A 378 -7.35 41.96 -27.62
CA TYR A 378 -7.35 41.03 -26.49
C TYR A 378 -7.84 41.70 -25.22
N ARG A 379 -8.55 40.95 -24.37
CA ARG A 379 -8.92 41.35 -23.01
C ARG A 379 -8.94 40.12 -22.10
N ILE A 380 -8.72 40.32 -20.80
CA ILE A 380 -8.71 39.23 -19.82
C ILE A 380 -9.67 39.49 -18.67
N LYS A 381 -10.14 38.45 -17.98
CA LYS A 381 -10.82 38.56 -16.67
C LYS A 381 -10.43 37.38 -15.80
N ALA A 382 -10.44 37.57 -14.47
CA ALA A 382 -10.22 36.46 -13.55
C ALA A 382 -11.56 35.80 -13.17
N ARG A 383 -11.58 34.48 -13.08
CA ARG A 383 -12.69 33.68 -12.53
C ARG A 383 -12.20 32.90 -11.32
N TYR A 384 -12.87 33.05 -10.19
CA TYR A 384 -12.55 32.37 -8.94
C TYR A 384 -13.32 31.05 -8.82
N ASP A 385 -12.84 30.14 -7.97
CA ASP A 385 -13.45 28.81 -7.75
C ASP A 385 -14.93 28.88 -7.31
N GLY A 386 -15.32 29.94 -6.60
CA GLY A 386 -16.71 30.21 -6.19
C GLY A 386 -17.60 30.78 -7.30
N GLY A 387 -17.12 30.86 -8.55
CA GLY A 387 -17.87 31.32 -9.72
C GLY A 387 -17.87 32.83 -9.94
N PHE A 388 -17.40 33.64 -8.98
CA PHE A 388 -17.25 35.08 -9.17
C PHE A 388 -16.24 35.39 -10.29
N THR A 389 -16.58 36.34 -11.18
CA THR A 389 -15.69 36.84 -12.23
C THR A 389 -15.44 38.33 -12.05
N THR A 390 -14.19 38.78 -12.28
CA THR A 390 -13.88 40.21 -12.34
C THR A 390 -14.40 40.83 -13.64
N GLU A 391 -14.41 42.16 -13.67
CA GLU A 391 -14.50 42.91 -14.93
C GLU A 391 -13.31 42.62 -15.86
N TYR A 392 -13.47 42.91 -17.15
CA TYR A 392 -12.40 42.75 -18.14
C TYR A 392 -11.29 43.80 -17.98
N LEU A 393 -10.05 43.37 -18.17
CA LEU A 393 -8.83 44.16 -18.14
C LEU A 393 -8.07 44.07 -19.49
N PRO A 394 -7.75 45.22 -20.13
CA PRO A 394 -8.46 46.49 -19.99
C PRO A 394 -9.92 46.34 -20.45
N SER A 395 -10.72 47.40 -20.33
CA SER A 395 -12.17 47.41 -20.61
C SER A 395 -12.52 47.09 -22.08
N ALA A 396 -13.74 47.43 -22.53
CA ALA A 396 -14.36 46.94 -23.78
C ALA A 396 -13.51 47.03 -25.08
N THR A 397 -12.47 47.86 -25.14
CA THR A 397 -11.60 47.98 -26.32
C THR A 397 -10.46 46.95 -26.38
N GLY A 398 -10.03 46.40 -25.24
CA GLY A 398 -8.86 45.53 -25.16
C GLY A 398 -7.52 46.22 -25.49
N VAL A 399 -6.44 45.44 -25.47
CA VAL A 399 -5.14 45.79 -26.10
C VAL A 399 -5.09 45.22 -27.52
N SER A 400 -4.33 45.83 -28.44
CA SER A 400 -4.29 45.37 -29.84
C SER A 400 -2.92 45.48 -30.49
N ALA A 401 -2.60 44.56 -31.38
CA ALA A 401 -1.44 44.61 -32.27
C ALA A 401 -1.76 43.95 -33.62
N TYR A 402 -0.95 44.23 -34.64
CA TYR A 402 -0.93 43.45 -35.88
C TYR A 402 0.02 42.26 -35.72
N THR A 403 -0.36 41.10 -36.25
CA THR A 403 0.62 40.07 -36.58
C THR A 403 1.57 40.59 -37.66
N LYS A 404 2.80 40.11 -37.65
CA LYS A 404 3.78 40.42 -38.71
C LYS A 404 3.33 39.82 -40.04
N LEU A 405 3.91 40.29 -41.14
CA LEU A 405 3.70 39.62 -42.44
C LEU A 405 4.43 38.27 -42.44
N SER A 406 3.84 37.26 -43.07
CA SER A 406 4.56 36.02 -43.36
C SER A 406 5.50 36.26 -44.52
N PHE A 407 6.78 35.90 -44.35
CA PHE A 407 7.78 36.03 -45.39
C PHE A 407 8.73 34.84 -45.39
N GLU A 408 8.39 33.85 -46.21
CA GLU A 408 9.25 32.71 -46.48
C GLU A 408 9.70 32.78 -47.94
N THR A 409 11.00 32.85 -48.15
CA THR A 409 11.59 32.92 -49.48
C THR A 409 13.04 32.47 -49.40
N HIS A 410 13.57 31.97 -50.50
CA HIS A 410 15.00 31.73 -50.61
C HIS A 410 15.69 33.05 -50.91
N PHE A 411 16.62 33.52 -50.06
CA PHE A 411 17.45 34.69 -50.35
C PHE A 411 18.89 34.23 -50.55
N TYR A 412 19.49 34.52 -51.70
CA TYR A 412 20.90 34.21 -51.96
C TYR A 412 21.51 35.24 -52.90
N GLY A 413 22.84 35.24 -53.00
CA GLY A 413 23.54 36.04 -53.97
C GLY A 413 24.80 35.38 -54.51
N ARG A 414 25.25 35.87 -55.66
CA ARG A 414 26.54 35.51 -56.28
C ARG A 414 27.14 36.69 -57.03
N ALA A 415 28.45 36.70 -57.19
CA ALA A 415 29.09 37.66 -58.07
C ALA A 415 28.87 37.27 -59.54
N ILE A 416 28.44 38.22 -60.37
CA ILE A 416 28.33 38.06 -61.84
C ILE A 416 29.47 38.76 -62.58
N SER A 417 30.23 39.59 -61.89
CA SER A 417 31.50 40.16 -62.32
C SER A 417 32.34 40.51 -61.08
N SER A 418 33.54 41.06 -61.27
CA SER A 418 34.36 41.56 -60.15
C SER A 418 33.78 42.81 -59.49
N THR A 419 32.67 43.39 -59.96
CA THR A 419 32.11 44.63 -59.39
C THR A 419 30.59 44.57 -59.20
N GLU A 420 29.96 43.42 -59.44
CA GLU A 420 28.52 43.27 -59.38
C GLU A 420 28.12 41.97 -58.69
N ILE A 421 27.23 42.09 -57.70
CA ILE A 421 26.60 40.98 -57.00
C ILE A 421 25.13 40.93 -57.41
N LEU A 422 24.72 39.78 -57.95
CA LEU A 422 23.33 39.44 -58.19
C LEU A 422 22.75 38.83 -56.92
N LEU A 423 21.71 39.46 -56.39
CA LEU A 423 20.85 38.95 -55.32
C LEU A 423 19.58 38.39 -55.95
N GLU A 424 19.14 37.22 -55.50
CA GLU A 424 18.01 36.48 -56.06
C GLU A 424 17.11 35.93 -54.96
N TRP A 425 15.82 35.90 -55.25
CA TRP A 425 14.79 35.32 -54.40
C TRP A 425 13.55 34.90 -55.18
N SER A 426 12.65 34.16 -54.52
CA SER A 426 11.38 33.77 -55.14
C SER A 426 10.50 35.00 -55.33
N LYS A 427 10.25 35.39 -56.58
CA LYS A 427 9.45 36.56 -56.95
C LYS A 427 8.04 36.48 -56.36
N GLU A 428 7.47 35.28 -56.36
CA GLU A 428 6.12 34.97 -55.89
C GLU A 428 5.97 35.18 -54.37
N ALA A 429 7.05 35.09 -53.60
CA ALA A 429 7.02 35.23 -52.14
C ALA A 429 6.73 36.66 -51.67
N ALA A 430 6.89 37.66 -52.54
CA ALA A 430 6.56 39.05 -52.20
C ALA A 430 5.08 39.39 -52.42
N ASP A 431 4.36 38.62 -53.23
CA ASP A 431 2.99 38.89 -53.67
C ASP A 431 2.79 40.39 -54.03
N LYS A 432 1.90 41.10 -53.31
CA LYS A 432 1.62 42.54 -53.48
C LYS A 432 2.42 43.45 -52.54
N ASN A 433 3.27 42.89 -51.68
CA ASN A 433 4.00 43.64 -50.67
C ASN A 433 5.32 44.20 -51.23
N THR A 434 5.90 45.17 -50.52
CA THR A 434 7.20 45.75 -50.87
C THR A 434 8.32 44.93 -50.24
N ILE A 435 9.36 44.61 -51.02
CA ILE A 435 10.61 44.02 -50.52
C ILE A 435 11.54 45.15 -50.12
N VAL A 436 12.11 45.07 -48.93
CA VAL A 436 13.16 45.98 -48.45
C VAL A 436 14.43 45.16 -48.28
N ILE A 437 15.45 45.48 -49.07
CA ILE A 437 16.78 44.88 -48.94
C ILE A 437 17.66 45.84 -48.16
N GLU A 438 18.31 45.33 -47.12
CA GLU A 438 19.30 46.06 -46.33
C GLU A 438 20.69 45.46 -46.55
N LYS A 439 21.69 46.34 -46.52
CA LYS A 439 23.10 46.01 -46.62
C LYS A 439 23.82 46.49 -45.37
N LEU A 440 24.70 45.65 -44.83
CA LEU A 440 25.57 46.01 -43.72
C LEU A 440 26.63 47.02 -44.20
N ASP A 441 26.70 48.16 -43.54
CA ASP A 441 27.71 49.19 -43.80
C ASP A 441 29.04 48.90 -43.07
N GLU A 442 30.06 49.72 -43.34
CA GLU A 442 31.39 49.61 -42.71
C GLU A 442 31.37 49.85 -41.19
N GLY A 443 30.32 50.47 -40.66
CA GLY A 443 30.11 50.71 -39.24
C GLY A 443 29.37 49.57 -38.52
N GLY A 444 29.03 48.49 -39.23
CA GLY A 444 28.30 47.35 -38.68
C GLY A 444 26.80 47.58 -38.52
N ASN A 445 26.22 48.59 -39.19
CA ASN A 445 24.78 48.85 -39.18
C ASN A 445 24.14 48.47 -40.52
N PHE A 446 22.97 47.86 -40.47
CA PHE A 446 22.19 47.61 -41.67
C PHE A 446 21.50 48.89 -42.14
N THR A 447 21.71 49.26 -43.40
CA THR A 447 21.07 50.40 -44.06
C THR A 447 20.26 49.91 -45.27
N THR A 448 19.15 50.60 -45.59
CA THR A 448 18.34 50.23 -46.75
C THR A 448 19.12 50.44 -48.04
N LEU A 449 19.39 49.33 -48.75
CA LEU A 449 20.03 49.34 -50.06
C LEU A 449 19.02 49.69 -51.15
N THR A 450 17.86 49.04 -51.13
CA THR A 450 16.80 49.26 -52.12
C THR A 450 15.43 48.82 -51.60
N THR A 451 14.37 49.33 -52.23
CA THR A 451 12.99 48.87 -52.04
C THR A 451 12.39 48.53 -53.39
N LEU A 452 11.81 47.34 -53.51
CA LEU A 452 11.34 46.79 -54.79
C LEU A 452 9.92 46.26 -54.65
N THR A 453 9.21 46.20 -55.78
CA THR A 453 7.89 45.57 -55.91
C THR A 453 7.92 44.62 -57.10
N ASN A 454 7.30 43.44 -56.97
CA ASN A 454 7.21 42.45 -58.05
C ASN A 454 8.55 42.10 -58.71
N ALA A 455 9.62 42.03 -57.91
CA ALA A 455 10.97 41.68 -58.35
C ALA A 455 11.38 40.33 -57.73
N GLY A 456 12.20 39.55 -58.45
CA GLY A 456 12.84 38.32 -57.96
C GLY A 456 14.36 38.41 -57.91
N SER A 457 14.92 39.57 -58.27
CA SER A 457 16.37 39.79 -58.26
C SER A 457 16.73 41.27 -58.23
N TYR A 458 17.96 41.55 -57.80
CA TYR A 458 18.57 42.87 -57.77
C TYR A 458 20.08 42.76 -57.98
N ILE A 459 20.68 43.70 -58.72
CA ILE A 459 22.13 43.77 -58.91
C ILE A 459 22.68 44.93 -58.07
N ASP A 460 23.52 44.59 -57.09
CA ASP A 460 24.27 45.55 -56.29
C ASP A 460 25.65 45.82 -56.91
N LYS A 461 26.07 47.08 -56.93
CA LYS A 461 27.40 47.50 -57.42
C LYS A 461 28.36 47.60 -56.24
N VAL A 462 29.45 46.86 -56.31
CA VAL A 462 30.36 46.65 -55.19
C VAL A 462 31.81 46.80 -55.60
N SER A 463 32.69 46.96 -54.61
CA SER A 463 34.14 46.99 -54.84
C SER A 463 34.67 45.59 -55.12
N SER A 464 35.68 45.51 -55.97
CA SER A 464 36.27 44.21 -56.35
C SER A 464 36.84 43.46 -55.15
N GLY A 465 36.46 42.19 -55.03
CA GLY A 465 36.82 41.31 -53.91
C GLY A 465 36.17 41.66 -52.56
N SER A 466 35.24 42.63 -52.48
CA SER A 466 34.64 43.02 -51.21
C SER A 466 33.65 41.97 -50.69
N LEU A 467 33.61 41.77 -49.37
CA LEU A 467 32.57 41.01 -48.68
C LEU A 467 31.38 41.93 -48.40
N ASN A 468 30.18 41.48 -48.74
CA ASN A 468 28.95 42.25 -48.57
C ASN A 468 27.91 41.38 -47.85
N VAL A 469 27.25 41.94 -46.84
CA VAL A 469 26.25 41.24 -46.04
C VAL A 469 24.88 41.84 -46.29
N TYR A 470 23.90 41.00 -46.60
CA TYR A 470 22.55 41.43 -46.93
C TYR A 470 21.51 40.69 -46.10
N ARG A 471 20.39 41.37 -45.85
CA ARG A 471 19.16 40.76 -45.34
C ARG A 471 17.97 41.44 -45.99
N MET A 472 16.82 40.77 -46.02
CA MET A 472 15.60 41.36 -46.56
C MET A 472 14.36 41.06 -45.73
N LYS A 473 13.38 41.95 -45.81
CA LYS A 473 12.05 41.81 -45.20
C LYS A 473 10.96 42.26 -46.17
N LEU A 474 9.72 41.84 -45.91
CA LEU A 474 8.53 42.41 -46.53
C LEU A 474 7.95 43.55 -45.70
N ARG A 475 7.32 44.49 -46.39
CA ARG A 475 6.58 45.59 -45.78
C ARG A 475 5.29 45.87 -46.55
N SER A 476 4.22 46.10 -45.81
CA SER A 476 2.89 46.51 -46.29
C SER A 476 2.34 47.61 -45.39
N GLY A 477 2.37 48.86 -45.87
CA GLY A 477 2.08 50.02 -45.03
C GLY A 477 3.04 50.12 -43.84
N SER A 478 2.50 50.06 -42.62
CA SER A 478 3.26 50.06 -41.36
C SER A 478 3.55 48.66 -40.81
N VAL A 479 3.10 47.60 -41.46
CA VAL A 479 3.32 46.21 -41.02
C VAL A 479 4.49 45.61 -41.78
N GLU A 480 5.39 44.97 -41.06
CA GLU A 480 6.61 44.37 -41.60
C GLU A 480 6.65 42.87 -41.28
N SER A 481 7.36 42.08 -42.09
CA SER A 481 7.72 40.71 -41.74
C SER A 481 8.95 40.67 -40.84
N GLU A 482 9.32 39.48 -40.38
CA GLU A 482 10.70 39.23 -39.92
C GLU A 482 11.69 39.42 -41.07
N TYR A 483 12.95 39.64 -40.71
CA TYR A 483 14.05 39.57 -41.66
C TYR A 483 14.35 38.12 -42.02
N THR A 484 14.72 37.91 -43.28
CA THR A 484 15.41 36.70 -43.73
C THR A 484 16.76 36.54 -43.03
N PRO A 485 17.31 35.32 -42.98
CA PRO A 485 18.69 35.11 -42.57
C PRO A 485 19.66 35.98 -43.38
N GLU A 486 20.73 36.44 -42.72
CA GLU A 486 21.77 37.22 -43.37
C GLU A 486 22.56 36.36 -44.36
N ILE A 487 22.85 36.91 -45.54
CA ILE A 487 23.70 36.28 -46.56
C ILE A 487 24.99 37.07 -46.75
N TYR A 488 26.09 36.34 -46.94
CA TYR A 488 27.44 36.87 -47.01
C TYR A 488 27.99 36.60 -48.41
N VAL A 489 28.20 37.63 -49.22
CA VAL A 489 28.60 37.47 -50.63
C VAL A 489 29.85 38.29 -50.94
N THR A 490 30.90 37.60 -51.39
CA THR A 490 32.15 38.19 -51.87
C THR A 490 32.10 38.39 -53.37
N ALA A 491 32.60 39.53 -53.87
CA ALA A 491 32.63 39.88 -55.30
C ALA A 491 33.68 39.08 -56.11
N GLU A 492 33.58 37.75 -56.12
CA GLU A 492 34.43 36.80 -56.85
C GLU A 492 33.57 35.71 -57.52
N GLN A 493 33.94 35.23 -58.72
CA GLN A 493 33.13 34.25 -59.48
C GLN A 493 33.62 32.81 -59.31
N LEU A 494 32.68 31.87 -59.29
CA LEU A 494 32.93 30.43 -59.39
C LEU A 494 32.27 29.82 -60.64
N PRO A 495 32.91 28.82 -61.29
CA PRO A 495 32.29 28.05 -62.38
C PRO A 495 31.00 27.35 -61.93
N LYS A 496 30.07 27.16 -62.87
CA LYS A 496 28.81 26.44 -62.67
C LYS A 496 29.01 24.92 -62.65
N VAL A 497 28.23 24.21 -61.83
CA VAL A 497 28.14 22.74 -61.78
C VAL A 497 27.65 22.16 -63.11
N GLN A 498 28.20 21.02 -63.53
CA GLN A 498 27.85 20.33 -64.77
C GLN A 498 27.16 18.99 -64.48
N ASN A 499 26.38 18.49 -65.43
CA ASN A 499 25.83 17.12 -65.44
C ASN A 499 25.12 16.67 -64.15
N LEU A 500 24.31 17.55 -63.54
CA LEU A 500 23.49 17.19 -62.38
C LEU A 500 22.36 16.23 -62.78
N GLU A 501 22.33 15.04 -62.18
CA GLU A 501 21.35 13.99 -62.45
C GLU A 501 20.89 13.25 -61.19
N ILE A 502 19.80 12.49 -61.32
CA ILE A 502 19.28 11.58 -60.28
C ILE A 502 19.81 10.19 -60.60
N LYS A 503 20.64 9.65 -59.70
CA LYS A 503 21.33 8.38 -59.87
C LYS A 503 20.47 7.15 -59.53
N SER A 504 19.67 7.22 -58.47
CA SER A 504 18.77 6.13 -58.04
C SER A 504 17.74 6.60 -57.00
N ILE A 505 16.61 5.90 -56.91
CA ILE A 505 15.58 6.08 -55.87
C ILE A 505 15.43 4.76 -55.11
N VAL A 506 15.46 4.81 -53.78
CA VAL A 506 15.24 3.68 -52.87
C VAL A 506 14.20 4.10 -51.82
N PRO A 507 13.62 3.17 -51.01
CA PRO A 507 12.69 3.55 -49.96
C PRO A 507 13.25 4.69 -49.09
N ASN A 508 12.50 5.80 -49.03
CA ASN A 508 12.85 7.03 -48.32
C ASN A 508 14.18 7.69 -48.74
N ARG A 509 14.74 7.44 -49.95
CA ARG A 509 15.95 8.12 -50.41
C ARG A 509 16.04 8.39 -51.93
N VAL A 510 16.50 9.59 -52.31
CA VAL A 510 16.90 9.96 -53.69
C VAL A 510 18.40 10.24 -53.72
N TYR A 511 19.13 9.60 -54.62
CA TYR A 511 20.55 9.87 -54.84
C TYR A 511 20.76 10.82 -56.03
N LEU A 512 21.50 11.90 -55.81
CA LEU A 512 21.93 12.89 -56.79
C LEU A 512 23.41 12.70 -57.10
N ALA A 513 23.82 12.99 -58.33
CA ALA A 513 25.21 13.03 -58.77
C ALA A 513 25.46 14.21 -59.71
N TRP A 514 26.67 14.79 -59.71
CA TRP A 514 27.06 15.87 -60.61
C TRP A 514 28.56 15.83 -60.95
N GLU A 515 29.02 16.74 -61.81
CA GLU A 515 30.43 16.90 -62.19
C GLU A 515 30.92 18.34 -61.95
N TYR A 516 32.21 18.49 -61.63
CA TYR A 516 32.84 19.80 -61.41
C TYR A 516 34.33 19.81 -61.77
N ASP A 517 34.70 20.63 -62.75
CA ASP A 517 36.05 20.62 -63.36
C ASP A 517 37.16 21.32 -62.55
N ARG A 518 36.86 21.98 -61.42
CA ARG A 518 37.85 22.79 -60.69
C ARG A 518 37.89 22.50 -59.18
N ALA A 519 39.07 22.16 -58.66
CA ALA A 519 39.34 22.00 -57.22
C ALA A 519 39.48 23.34 -56.46
N VAL A 520 38.66 24.35 -56.81
CA VAL A 520 38.66 25.69 -56.19
C VAL A 520 37.49 25.90 -55.22
N GLU A 521 36.57 24.95 -55.18
CA GLU A 521 35.45 24.92 -54.25
C GLU A 521 35.89 24.38 -52.88
N SER A 522 35.16 24.77 -51.83
CA SER A 522 35.25 24.17 -50.50
C SER A 522 34.05 23.27 -50.17
N GLY A 523 32.96 23.37 -50.93
CA GLY A 523 31.89 22.41 -50.96
C GLY A 523 30.84 22.71 -52.02
N PHE A 524 29.69 22.04 -51.90
CA PHE A 524 28.50 22.30 -52.70
C PHE A 524 27.28 22.45 -51.78
N GLU A 525 26.36 23.31 -52.21
CA GLU A 525 25.05 23.49 -51.61
C GLU A 525 23.99 22.78 -52.44
N ILE A 526 23.14 21.99 -51.79
CA ILE A 526 22.05 21.24 -52.41
C ILE A 526 20.72 21.81 -51.92
N TRP A 527 19.85 22.10 -52.88
CA TRP A 527 18.54 22.67 -52.66
C TRP A 527 17.48 21.84 -53.37
N ARG A 528 16.27 21.84 -52.81
CA ARG A 528 15.11 21.12 -53.33
C ARG A 528 13.88 22.00 -53.30
N MET A 529 13.04 21.84 -54.31
CA MET A 529 11.71 22.43 -54.36
C MET A 529 10.69 21.30 -54.53
N ALA A 530 9.76 21.22 -53.58
CA ALA A 530 8.55 20.39 -53.73
C ALA A 530 7.55 21.13 -54.61
N LYS A 531 6.91 20.42 -55.54
CA LYS A 531 5.91 21.03 -56.44
C LYS A 531 4.71 21.59 -55.67
N SER A 532 4.33 20.95 -54.57
CA SER A 532 3.25 21.39 -53.68
C SER A 532 3.55 22.70 -52.96
N GLU A 533 4.82 22.98 -52.64
CA GLU A 533 5.23 24.17 -51.89
C GLU A 533 5.64 25.33 -52.81
N GLY A 534 6.24 25.03 -53.96
CA GLY A 534 6.67 26.04 -54.94
C GLY A 534 7.84 26.94 -54.49
N ILE A 535 8.50 26.61 -53.37
CA ILE A 535 9.64 27.35 -52.81
C ILE A 535 10.89 26.47 -52.72
N TRP A 536 12.06 27.08 -52.90
CA TRP A 536 13.35 26.41 -52.75
C TRP A 536 13.76 26.32 -51.28
N LYS A 537 14.11 25.11 -50.82
CA LYS A 537 14.62 24.84 -49.48
C LYS A 537 16.04 24.28 -49.53
N HIS A 538 16.89 24.74 -48.63
CA HIS A 538 18.23 24.18 -48.45
C HIS A 538 18.07 22.80 -47.82
N ILE A 539 18.61 21.77 -48.45
CA ILE A 539 18.50 20.40 -47.92
C ILE A 539 19.83 19.84 -47.44
N GLY A 540 20.97 20.41 -47.85
CA GLY A 540 22.25 19.96 -47.34
C GLY A 540 23.45 20.62 -48.01
N ASN A 541 24.61 20.36 -47.43
CA ASN A 541 25.92 20.72 -47.97
C ASN A 541 26.78 19.46 -48.08
N VAL A 542 27.64 19.39 -49.09
CA VAL A 542 28.71 18.39 -49.14
C VAL A 542 30.06 19.09 -49.22
N GLY A 543 31.07 18.49 -48.61
CA GLY A 543 32.43 19.03 -48.61
C GLY A 543 33.11 18.91 -49.98
N SER A 544 34.31 19.48 -50.07
CA SER A 544 35.07 19.45 -51.32
C SER A 544 35.34 18.04 -51.84
N GLY A 545 35.28 17.88 -53.17
CA GLY A 545 35.48 16.61 -53.86
C GLY A 545 34.33 15.61 -53.74
N MET A 546 33.23 15.97 -53.08
CA MET A 546 32.02 15.15 -52.99
C MET A 546 31.04 15.53 -54.10
N TYR A 547 30.80 14.61 -55.02
CA TYR A 547 29.99 14.82 -56.22
C TYR A 547 28.67 14.05 -56.21
N VAL A 548 28.26 13.59 -55.03
CA VAL A 548 27.02 12.83 -54.82
C VAL A 548 26.35 13.30 -53.52
N TYR A 549 25.02 13.26 -53.50
CA TYR A 549 24.22 13.57 -52.33
C TYR A 549 23.03 12.62 -52.22
N SER A 550 22.61 12.26 -51.01
CA SER A 550 21.39 11.49 -50.79
C SER A 550 20.37 12.31 -50.01
N ASP A 551 19.22 12.59 -50.60
CA ASP A 551 18.10 13.21 -49.92
C ASP A 551 17.20 12.15 -49.29
N GLU A 552 17.07 12.21 -47.96
CA GLU A 552 16.29 11.25 -47.17
C GLU A 552 14.91 11.79 -46.74
N ASN A 553 14.66 13.09 -46.94
CA ASN A 553 13.45 13.77 -46.43
C ASN A 553 12.36 13.87 -47.51
N ILE A 554 12.09 12.76 -48.18
CA ILE A 554 11.23 12.68 -49.35
C ILE A 554 9.87 12.02 -49.02
N THR A 555 8.81 12.49 -49.66
CA THR A 555 7.45 12.00 -49.45
C THR A 555 7.00 11.15 -50.63
N ASP A 556 6.40 9.98 -50.36
CA ASP A 556 5.73 9.14 -51.36
C ASP A 556 4.65 9.93 -52.11
N GLY A 557 4.63 9.81 -53.43
CA GLY A 557 3.69 10.50 -54.32
C GLY A 557 4.04 11.95 -54.68
N GLU A 558 4.97 12.61 -53.98
CA GLU A 558 5.36 14.02 -54.20
C GLU A 558 6.30 14.19 -55.41
N THR A 559 6.28 15.38 -56.04
CA THR A 559 7.20 15.74 -57.12
C THR A 559 8.26 16.74 -56.65
N TYR A 560 9.54 16.42 -56.84
CA TYR A 560 10.67 17.28 -56.46
C TYR A 560 11.50 17.75 -57.65
N THR A 561 12.04 18.96 -57.56
CA THR A 561 13.10 19.49 -58.42
C THR A 561 14.31 19.81 -57.56
N TYR A 562 15.52 19.47 -58.00
CA TYR A 562 16.76 19.70 -57.25
C TYR A 562 17.65 20.72 -57.95
N GLN A 563 18.43 21.48 -57.18
CA GLN A 563 19.50 22.33 -57.72
C GLN A 563 20.76 22.28 -56.83
N VAL A 564 21.92 22.41 -57.46
CA VAL A 564 23.23 22.34 -56.81
C VAL A 564 24.12 23.50 -57.30
N ARG A 565 24.85 24.13 -56.38
CA ARG A 565 25.89 25.13 -56.71
C ARG A 565 27.18 24.88 -55.93
N ALA A 566 28.31 25.30 -56.49
CA ALA A 566 29.60 25.26 -55.82
C ALA A 566 29.77 26.45 -54.87
N VAL A 567 30.47 26.22 -53.77
CA VAL A 567 30.71 27.19 -52.69
C VAL A 567 32.20 27.25 -52.39
N LYS A 568 32.74 28.45 -52.14
CA LYS A 568 34.11 28.66 -51.65
C LYS A 568 34.07 29.62 -50.46
N ASN A 569 34.69 29.20 -49.34
CA ASN A 569 34.78 29.96 -48.08
C ASN A 569 33.41 30.43 -47.52
N ASN A 570 32.30 29.80 -47.92
CA ASN A 570 30.92 30.19 -47.59
C ASN A 570 30.51 31.62 -47.97
N THR A 571 31.31 32.32 -48.78
CA THR A 571 31.00 33.69 -49.23
C THR A 571 31.05 33.85 -50.75
N ILE A 572 31.60 32.87 -51.46
CA ILE A 572 31.73 32.89 -52.92
C ILE A 572 30.90 31.73 -53.47
N PHE A 573 30.01 32.01 -54.41
CA PHE A 573 29.02 31.04 -54.89
C PHE A 573 28.97 31.00 -56.42
N SER A 574 28.79 29.80 -56.99
CA SER A 574 28.51 29.66 -58.43
C SER A 574 27.03 29.90 -58.75
N GLU A 575 26.72 29.91 -60.04
CA GLU A 575 25.35 29.70 -60.52
C GLU A 575 24.85 28.29 -60.17
N PHE A 576 23.53 28.14 -59.97
CA PHE A 576 22.87 26.84 -59.75
C PHE A 576 22.75 26.02 -61.04
N ALA A 577 23.06 24.73 -60.98
CA ALA A 577 22.59 23.71 -61.92
C ALA A 577 21.34 23.03 -61.37
N ALA A 578 20.35 22.70 -62.19
CA ALA A 578 19.08 22.14 -61.74
C ALA A 578 18.66 20.90 -62.53
N THR A 579 17.92 19.98 -61.89
CA THR A 579 17.30 18.81 -62.53
C THR A 579 15.95 19.16 -63.15
N GLY A 580 15.37 18.23 -63.92
CA GLY A 580 13.92 18.22 -64.17
C GLY A 580 13.12 17.74 -62.94
N PRO A 581 11.78 17.92 -62.92
CA PRO A 581 10.93 17.41 -61.84
C PRO A 581 10.83 15.88 -61.84
N ILE A 582 10.83 15.26 -60.65
CA ILE A 582 10.70 13.80 -60.47
C ILE A 582 9.64 13.44 -59.43
N ARG A 583 8.83 12.38 -59.67
CA ARG A 583 7.82 11.88 -58.72
C ARG A 583 8.35 10.68 -57.92
N ILE A 584 8.18 10.67 -56.60
CA ILE A 584 8.69 9.63 -55.67
C ILE A 584 7.62 8.57 -55.37
N SER A 585 7.98 7.27 -55.23
CA SER A 585 7.08 6.29 -54.60
C SER A 585 7.74 5.10 -53.87
N PHE A 586 7.14 4.57 -52.78
CA PHE A 586 7.68 3.48 -51.91
C PHE A 586 6.73 2.28 -51.70
N GLU A 587 7.28 1.10 -51.33
CA GLU A 587 6.55 -0.12 -50.97
C GLU A 587 5.94 -0.10 -49.55
N LYS A 588 4.74 -0.70 -49.35
CA LYS A 588 4.07 -0.89 -48.04
C LYS A 588 4.63 -2.13 -47.29
N GLY A 589 4.59 -2.08 -45.95
CA GLY A 589 5.25 -3.04 -45.03
C GLY A 589 4.63 -4.44 -44.91
N ALA A 590 5.01 -5.19 -43.86
CA ALA A 590 4.56 -6.57 -43.61
C ALA A 590 3.06 -6.63 -43.20
N GLY A 591 2.28 -7.51 -43.85
CA GLY A 591 0.84 -7.66 -43.59
C GLY A 591 0.50 -8.41 -42.30
N ASN A 592 -0.77 -8.39 -41.91
CA ASN A 592 -1.32 -9.07 -40.75
C ASN A 592 -2.23 -10.23 -41.17
N LEU A 593 -1.88 -11.45 -40.79
CA LEU A 593 -2.60 -12.70 -41.04
C LEU A 593 -3.34 -13.17 -39.77
N GLU A 594 -4.64 -13.43 -39.92
CA GLU A 594 -5.51 -14.02 -38.91
C GLU A 594 -6.07 -15.37 -39.37
N VAL A 595 -6.29 -16.28 -38.41
CA VAL A 595 -6.82 -17.63 -38.69
C VAL A 595 -8.05 -17.96 -37.85
N SER A 596 -9.01 -18.65 -38.44
CA SER A 596 -10.23 -19.08 -37.76
C SER A 596 -10.76 -20.40 -38.30
N LEU A 597 -11.23 -21.30 -37.43
CA LEU A 597 -11.80 -22.60 -37.83
C LEU A 597 -13.33 -22.53 -37.82
N ILE A 598 -13.96 -22.75 -38.99
CA ILE A 598 -15.42 -22.75 -39.14
C ILE A 598 -15.82 -23.96 -40.00
N ASP A 599 -16.72 -24.81 -39.48
CA ASP A 599 -17.23 -26.02 -40.15
C ASP A 599 -16.13 -26.96 -40.71
N GLY A 600 -15.01 -27.06 -40.00
CA GLY A 600 -13.87 -27.92 -40.39
C GLY A 600 -12.96 -27.33 -41.48
N LEU A 601 -13.19 -26.08 -41.89
CA LEU A 601 -12.31 -25.30 -42.77
C LEU A 601 -11.54 -24.27 -41.95
N LEU A 602 -10.22 -24.23 -42.14
CA LEU A 602 -9.37 -23.17 -41.59
C LEU A 602 -9.38 -21.99 -42.57
N TYR A 603 -9.98 -20.89 -42.15
CA TYR A 603 -10.01 -19.61 -42.85
C TYR A 603 -8.78 -18.81 -42.48
N LEU A 604 -8.10 -18.28 -43.50
CA LEU A 604 -6.95 -17.40 -43.42
C LEU A 604 -7.37 -16.05 -44.02
N GLY A 605 -7.29 -14.96 -43.27
CA GLY A 605 -7.60 -13.61 -43.75
C GLY A 605 -6.45 -12.65 -43.46
N TRP A 606 -6.15 -11.76 -44.39
CA TRP A 606 -5.11 -10.74 -44.21
C TRP A 606 -5.52 -9.37 -44.76
N ASP A 607 -4.79 -8.32 -44.41
CA ASP A 607 -4.92 -6.99 -45.02
C ASP A 607 -4.20 -6.90 -46.37
N ASP A 608 -4.60 -5.98 -47.23
CA ASP A 608 -3.92 -5.75 -48.52
C ASP A 608 -2.64 -4.95 -48.29
N PHE A 609 -1.52 -5.66 -48.12
CA PHE A 609 -0.25 -5.09 -47.63
C PHE A 609 0.73 -4.70 -48.74
N SER A 610 0.32 -4.81 -50.00
CA SER A 610 1.06 -4.31 -51.17
C SER A 610 0.08 -3.69 -52.17
N ASP A 611 0.46 -2.58 -52.81
CA ASP A 611 -0.32 -2.00 -53.93
C ASP A 611 0.29 -2.38 -55.31
N MET A 612 1.46 -3.02 -55.30
CA MET A 612 2.27 -3.35 -56.48
C MET A 612 2.36 -4.85 -56.77
N GLU A 613 1.72 -5.69 -55.94
CA GLU A 613 1.72 -7.13 -56.09
C GLU A 613 1.08 -7.58 -57.40
N ASP A 614 1.73 -8.55 -58.04
CA ASP A 614 1.18 -9.32 -59.14
C ASP A 614 0.29 -10.47 -58.60
N ASN A 615 0.64 -11.02 -57.44
CA ASN A 615 -0.06 -12.13 -56.78
C ASN A 615 0.32 -12.27 -55.29
N TYR A 616 -0.52 -12.98 -54.53
CA TYR A 616 -0.25 -13.46 -53.18
C TYR A 616 0.04 -14.96 -53.17
N VAL A 617 0.93 -15.44 -52.30
CA VAL A 617 1.28 -16.86 -52.13
C VAL A 617 1.07 -17.26 -50.67
N VAL A 618 0.19 -18.22 -50.44
CA VAL A 618 -0.09 -18.78 -49.10
C VAL A 618 0.79 -20.00 -48.87
N GLU A 619 1.49 -20.06 -47.74
CA GLU A 619 2.44 -21.13 -47.45
C GLU A 619 2.45 -21.56 -45.96
N TYR A 620 2.87 -22.80 -45.69
CA TYR A 620 2.96 -23.35 -44.35
C TYR A 620 4.21 -24.23 -44.14
N LYS A 621 4.54 -24.52 -42.88
CA LYS A 621 5.52 -25.54 -42.48
C LYS A 621 5.06 -26.27 -41.21
N THR A 622 5.58 -27.47 -40.98
CA THR A 622 5.14 -28.36 -39.86
C THR A 622 6.10 -28.43 -38.68
N SER A 623 7.27 -27.82 -38.82
CA SER A 623 8.29 -27.65 -37.79
C SER A 623 9.04 -26.36 -38.06
N MET A 624 9.68 -25.79 -37.04
CA MET A 624 10.41 -24.51 -37.18
C MET A 624 11.50 -24.57 -38.26
N ASN A 625 12.10 -25.75 -38.48
CA ASN A 625 13.22 -25.98 -39.38
C ASN A 625 12.80 -26.55 -40.76
N ASP A 626 11.51 -26.80 -40.99
CA ASP A 626 11.04 -27.32 -42.27
C ASP A 626 11.05 -26.22 -43.34
N ALA A 627 11.23 -26.63 -44.60
CA ALA A 627 11.03 -25.74 -45.74
C ALA A 627 9.56 -25.34 -45.87
N TRP A 628 9.30 -24.12 -46.34
CA TRP A 628 7.95 -23.63 -46.62
C TRP A 628 7.33 -24.38 -47.80
N ILE A 629 6.09 -24.82 -47.61
CA ILE A 629 5.28 -25.53 -48.60
C ILE A 629 4.16 -24.59 -49.05
N ILE A 630 4.04 -24.37 -50.35
CA ILE A 630 2.98 -23.54 -50.94
C ILE A 630 1.64 -24.28 -50.85
N LEU A 631 0.64 -23.63 -50.25
CA LEU A 631 -0.75 -24.06 -50.29
C LEU A 631 -1.43 -23.62 -51.58
N GLU A 632 -1.28 -22.34 -51.94
CA GLU A 632 -1.94 -21.77 -53.12
C GLU A 632 -1.27 -20.46 -53.57
N LYS A 633 -1.37 -20.14 -54.87
CA LYS A 633 -0.99 -18.85 -55.45
C LYS A 633 -2.22 -18.11 -55.95
N LEU A 634 -2.53 -16.98 -55.33
CA LEU A 634 -3.75 -16.21 -55.51
C LEU A 634 -3.52 -14.95 -56.35
N PRO A 635 -4.48 -14.54 -57.21
CA PRO A 635 -4.38 -13.29 -57.96
C PRO A 635 -4.23 -12.05 -57.07
N LYS A 636 -3.81 -10.94 -57.69
CA LYS A 636 -3.77 -9.60 -57.09
C LYS A 636 -5.05 -9.25 -56.30
N ASN A 637 -4.91 -8.55 -55.17
CA ASN A 637 -5.99 -8.09 -54.28
C ASN A 637 -6.84 -9.20 -53.63
N VAL A 638 -6.45 -10.48 -53.70
CA VAL A 638 -7.15 -11.56 -52.98
C VAL A 638 -6.57 -11.69 -51.58
N THR A 639 -7.38 -11.38 -50.57
CA THR A 639 -6.94 -11.25 -49.17
C THR A 639 -7.49 -12.34 -48.23
N MET A 640 -8.00 -13.43 -48.78
CA MET A 640 -8.55 -14.53 -48.00
C MET A 640 -8.35 -15.87 -48.70
N TYR A 641 -8.04 -16.91 -47.92
CA TYR A 641 -7.94 -18.30 -48.37
C TYR A 641 -8.53 -19.25 -47.33
N LYS A 642 -8.96 -20.44 -47.75
CA LYS A 642 -9.40 -21.48 -46.82
C LYS A 642 -9.01 -22.86 -47.29
N PHE A 643 -8.68 -23.73 -46.34
CA PHE A 643 -8.37 -25.13 -46.63
C PHE A 643 -8.83 -26.05 -45.49
N VAL A 644 -8.90 -27.35 -45.77
CA VAL A 644 -9.19 -28.37 -44.74
C VAL A 644 -7.85 -28.77 -44.12
N PRO A 645 -7.57 -28.46 -42.84
CA PRO A 645 -6.32 -28.85 -42.22
C PRO A 645 -6.26 -30.37 -42.04
N ALA A 646 -5.07 -30.95 -42.26
CA ALA A 646 -4.84 -32.36 -41.99
C ALA A 646 -4.95 -32.64 -40.48
N ARG A 647 -5.43 -33.84 -40.15
CA ARG A 647 -5.53 -34.30 -38.76
C ARG A 647 -4.15 -34.58 -38.20
N ASP A 648 -3.95 -34.27 -36.91
CA ASP A 648 -2.73 -34.51 -36.14
C ASP A 648 -1.46 -33.80 -36.68
N VAL A 649 -1.62 -32.59 -37.21
CA VAL A 649 -0.54 -31.77 -37.78
C VAL A 649 -0.44 -30.42 -37.05
N ASP A 650 0.79 -29.98 -36.82
CA ASP A 650 1.10 -28.62 -36.40
C ASP A 650 1.40 -27.77 -37.64
N TYR A 651 0.79 -26.60 -37.73
CA TYR A 651 0.96 -25.66 -38.83
C TYR A 651 1.59 -24.38 -38.33
N ILE A 652 2.60 -23.88 -39.05
CA ILE A 652 3.04 -22.49 -39.01
C ILE A 652 2.74 -21.91 -40.39
N ILE A 653 1.89 -20.89 -40.48
CA ILE A 653 1.32 -20.36 -41.73
C ILE A 653 1.73 -18.91 -41.94
N ARG A 654 2.02 -18.50 -43.19
CA ARG A 654 2.21 -17.09 -43.60
C ARG A 654 1.77 -16.84 -45.06
N VAL A 655 1.68 -15.57 -45.46
CA VAL A 655 1.39 -15.14 -46.84
C VAL A 655 2.48 -14.21 -47.36
N ARG A 656 2.87 -14.37 -48.64
CA ARG A 656 3.89 -13.56 -49.34
C ARG A 656 3.28 -12.83 -50.55
N ALA A 657 3.56 -11.54 -50.71
CA ALA A 657 3.24 -10.76 -51.93
C ALA A 657 4.45 -10.75 -52.88
N GLU A 658 4.24 -10.98 -54.18
CA GLU A 658 5.29 -10.95 -55.21
C GLU A 658 5.04 -9.80 -56.21
N THR A 659 6.08 -9.04 -56.56
CA THR A 659 6.08 -8.00 -57.62
C THR A 659 7.12 -8.31 -58.72
N LYS A 660 6.91 -7.84 -59.95
CA LYS A 660 7.85 -8.06 -61.08
C LYS A 660 8.83 -6.93 -61.36
N GLU A 661 8.44 -5.65 -61.27
CA GLU A 661 9.32 -4.51 -61.60
C GLU A 661 9.03 -3.25 -60.75
N PRO A 662 9.92 -2.88 -59.82
CA PRO A 662 11.10 -3.64 -59.39
C PRO A 662 10.69 -4.96 -58.71
N ALA A 663 11.49 -6.02 -58.87
CA ALA A 663 11.18 -7.32 -58.28
C ALA A 663 11.39 -7.30 -56.75
N THR A 664 10.32 -7.44 -55.99
CA THR A 664 10.31 -7.40 -54.52
C THR A 664 9.33 -8.41 -53.91
N GLU A 665 9.60 -8.78 -52.66
CA GLU A 665 8.78 -9.71 -51.88
C GLU A 665 8.50 -9.14 -50.49
N THR A 666 7.24 -9.17 -50.07
CA THR A 666 6.81 -8.80 -48.71
C THR A 666 5.98 -9.91 -48.09
N TYR A 667 5.91 -9.99 -46.75
CA TYR A 667 5.34 -11.12 -46.02
C TYR A 667 4.37 -10.66 -44.91
N THR A 668 3.45 -11.53 -44.51
CA THR A 668 2.68 -11.36 -43.27
C THR A 668 3.44 -11.85 -42.02
N ASN A 669 2.87 -11.66 -40.83
CA ASN A 669 3.25 -12.44 -39.63
C ASN A 669 3.02 -13.96 -39.82
N GLU A 670 3.73 -14.76 -39.01
CA GLU A 670 3.55 -16.21 -38.91
C GLU A 670 2.52 -16.56 -37.82
N VAL A 671 1.64 -17.53 -38.10
CA VAL A 671 0.62 -18.00 -37.15
C VAL A 671 0.76 -19.49 -36.89
N PHE A 672 0.77 -19.90 -35.60
CA PHE A 672 0.79 -21.30 -35.19
C PHE A 672 -0.64 -21.85 -34.98
N TYR A 673 -0.92 -23.03 -35.53
CA TYR A 673 -2.19 -23.73 -35.39
C TYR A 673 -1.97 -25.24 -35.29
N THR A 674 -2.50 -25.89 -34.25
CA THR A 674 -2.37 -27.35 -34.07
C THR A 674 -3.71 -28.06 -34.18
N THR A 675 -3.73 -29.19 -34.90
CA THR A 675 -4.84 -30.16 -34.88
C THR A 675 -4.55 -31.36 -33.97
N LYS A 676 -3.44 -31.34 -33.21
CA LYS A 676 -3.08 -32.40 -32.26
C LYS A 676 -3.77 -32.19 -30.92
N ILE A 677 -4.41 -33.25 -30.42
CA ILE A 677 -4.97 -33.30 -29.06
C ILE A 677 -3.81 -33.38 -28.05
N PRO A 678 -3.90 -32.74 -26.86
CA PRO A 678 -2.86 -32.80 -25.84
C PRO A 678 -2.65 -34.21 -25.29
N ALA A 679 -1.45 -34.48 -24.78
CA ALA A 679 -1.13 -35.73 -24.11
C ALA A 679 -1.85 -35.83 -22.75
N ALA A 680 -2.36 -37.03 -22.43
CA ALA A 680 -3.08 -37.27 -21.18
C ALA A 680 -2.15 -37.11 -19.96
N PRO A 681 -2.57 -36.40 -18.90
CA PRO A 681 -1.79 -36.32 -17.66
C PRO A 681 -1.79 -37.66 -16.91
N ASN A 682 -0.85 -37.83 -15.97
CA ASN A 682 -0.77 -39.02 -15.13
C ASN A 682 -1.20 -38.70 -13.68
N LEU A 683 -2.34 -39.23 -13.23
CA LEU A 683 -2.89 -38.99 -11.91
C LEU A 683 -2.11 -39.77 -10.85
N LEU A 684 -1.69 -39.09 -9.78
CA LEU A 684 -0.99 -39.68 -8.64
C LEU A 684 -1.98 -40.05 -7.53
N ASN A 685 -1.56 -40.90 -6.59
CA ASN A 685 -2.39 -41.40 -5.49
C ASN A 685 -3.01 -40.24 -4.68
N PRO A 686 -4.35 -40.05 -4.71
CA PRO A 686 -5.00 -38.98 -3.98
C PRO A 686 -4.95 -39.21 -2.47
N THR A 687 -4.86 -38.13 -1.71
CA THR A 687 -4.84 -38.18 -0.23
C THR A 687 -6.25 -37.94 0.30
N ILE A 688 -6.77 -38.89 1.08
CA ILE A 688 -8.09 -38.80 1.74
C ILE A 688 -7.90 -38.15 3.11
N VAL A 689 -8.66 -37.12 3.41
CA VAL A 689 -8.61 -36.40 4.69
C VAL A 689 -9.99 -36.47 5.34
N GLY A 690 -10.15 -37.42 6.28
CA GLY A 690 -11.41 -37.65 6.99
C GLY A 690 -12.54 -38.19 6.09
N SER A 691 -13.75 -37.67 6.29
CA SER A 691 -14.96 -38.09 5.58
C SER A 691 -15.38 -37.19 4.42
N GLU A 692 -14.80 -35.99 4.29
CA GLU A 692 -15.33 -34.91 3.41
C GLU A 692 -14.28 -34.25 2.50
N ARG A 693 -13.06 -34.78 2.41
CA ARG A 693 -12.02 -34.18 1.57
C ARG A 693 -11.12 -35.19 0.87
N VAL A 694 -10.84 -34.93 -0.42
CA VAL A 694 -9.85 -35.64 -1.24
C VAL A 694 -8.93 -34.63 -1.92
N VAL A 695 -7.62 -34.82 -1.81
CA VAL A 695 -6.60 -34.00 -2.48
C VAL A 695 -5.96 -34.78 -3.62
N LEU A 696 -6.02 -34.24 -4.84
CA LEU A 696 -5.55 -34.82 -6.09
C LEU A 696 -4.27 -34.14 -6.56
N THR A 697 -3.34 -34.91 -7.10
CA THR A 697 -2.10 -34.41 -7.73
C THR A 697 -1.81 -35.24 -8.99
N TRP A 698 -1.22 -34.64 -10.03
CA TRP A 698 -0.87 -35.33 -11.28
C TRP A 698 0.47 -34.85 -11.86
N SER A 699 1.01 -35.59 -12.84
CA SER A 699 2.13 -35.16 -13.66
C SER A 699 1.62 -34.61 -14.99
N ASP A 700 2.09 -33.41 -15.35
CA ASP A 700 1.87 -32.80 -16.66
C ASP A 700 2.79 -33.43 -17.71
N LEU A 701 2.23 -33.82 -18.86
CA LEU A 701 2.92 -34.55 -19.92
C LEU A 701 2.72 -33.89 -21.31
N SER A 702 2.06 -32.73 -21.37
CA SER A 702 1.88 -31.95 -22.60
C SER A 702 2.47 -30.55 -22.44
N ASP A 703 2.75 -29.89 -23.57
CA ASP A 703 3.13 -28.48 -23.64
C ASP A 703 2.18 -27.64 -24.51
N ASN A 704 1.13 -28.28 -25.04
CA ASN A 704 0.16 -27.74 -25.99
C ASN A 704 -1.28 -27.72 -25.43
N GLU A 705 -1.43 -27.82 -24.11
CA GLU A 705 -2.68 -27.68 -23.35
C GLU A 705 -2.97 -26.24 -22.93
N ASP A 706 -4.26 -25.89 -22.91
CA ASP A 706 -4.74 -24.60 -22.42
C ASP A 706 -5.23 -24.71 -20.96
N GLU A 707 -5.80 -25.86 -20.57
CA GLU A 707 -6.34 -26.13 -19.23
C GLU A 707 -6.31 -27.63 -18.87
N PHE A 708 -6.44 -27.94 -17.57
CA PHE A 708 -6.77 -29.27 -17.05
C PHE A 708 -8.20 -29.33 -16.51
N ARG A 709 -8.90 -30.42 -16.84
CA ARG A 709 -10.26 -30.71 -16.41
C ARG A 709 -10.27 -31.94 -15.51
N ILE A 710 -10.81 -31.77 -14.30
CA ILE A 710 -10.88 -32.81 -13.28
C ILE A 710 -12.29 -33.38 -13.29
N TYR A 711 -12.38 -34.68 -13.49
CA TYR A 711 -13.65 -35.39 -13.50
C TYR A 711 -13.72 -36.42 -12.37
N ARG A 712 -14.95 -36.63 -11.88
CA ARG A 712 -15.28 -37.55 -10.80
C ARG A 712 -16.52 -38.36 -11.15
N LYS A 713 -16.55 -39.65 -10.78
CA LYS A 713 -17.77 -40.47 -10.75
C LYS A 713 -17.96 -41.11 -9.37
N GLY A 714 -19.22 -41.27 -8.96
CA GLY A 714 -19.59 -41.75 -7.62
C GLY A 714 -19.80 -43.26 -7.50
N ASN A 715 -19.96 -43.99 -8.61
CA ASN A 715 -20.06 -45.45 -8.65
C ASN A 715 -19.43 -45.99 -9.95
N ALA A 716 -19.12 -47.29 -9.99
CA ALA A 716 -18.49 -47.93 -11.14
C ALA A 716 -19.34 -47.89 -12.43
N GLY A 717 -20.67 -47.69 -12.33
CA GLY A 717 -21.59 -47.56 -13.47
C GLY A 717 -21.98 -46.12 -13.82
N ASP A 718 -21.52 -45.13 -13.05
CA ASP A 718 -21.85 -43.72 -13.27
C ASP A 718 -20.95 -43.10 -14.35
N GLY A 719 -21.48 -42.10 -15.07
CA GLY A 719 -20.67 -41.25 -15.94
C GLY A 719 -19.71 -40.37 -15.13
N PHE A 720 -18.58 -40.00 -15.74
CA PHE A 720 -17.68 -38.99 -15.18
C PHE A 720 -18.27 -37.58 -15.33
N GLU A 721 -18.38 -36.86 -14.22
CA GLU A 721 -18.84 -35.47 -14.18
C GLU A 721 -17.67 -34.52 -13.90
N LEU A 722 -17.70 -33.33 -14.49
CA LEU A 722 -16.67 -32.30 -14.28
C LEU A 722 -16.83 -31.68 -12.88
N VAL A 723 -15.78 -31.75 -12.06
CA VAL A 723 -15.79 -31.21 -10.68
C VAL A 723 -14.83 -30.03 -10.48
N GLY A 724 -13.93 -29.79 -11.43
CA GLY A 724 -12.98 -28.68 -11.35
C GLY A 724 -12.23 -28.43 -12.64
N ARG A 725 -11.71 -27.21 -12.76
CA ARG A 725 -10.80 -26.78 -13.82
C ARG A 725 -9.61 -26.09 -13.19
N VAL A 726 -8.42 -26.27 -13.75
CA VAL A 726 -7.23 -25.50 -13.40
C VAL A 726 -6.50 -25.10 -14.67
N ASP A 727 -5.83 -23.95 -14.62
CA ASP A 727 -5.12 -23.38 -15.76
C ASP A 727 -3.90 -24.22 -16.17
N ARG A 728 -3.31 -23.89 -17.32
CA ARG A 728 -2.07 -24.50 -17.84
C ARG A 728 -0.98 -24.62 -16.75
N ASN A 729 -0.26 -25.74 -16.75
CA ASN A 729 0.82 -26.10 -15.81
C ASN A 729 0.43 -26.27 -14.32
N VAL A 730 -0.86 -26.23 -13.94
CA VAL A 730 -1.29 -26.48 -12.55
C VAL A 730 -1.49 -27.99 -12.32
N ILE A 731 -0.89 -28.55 -11.25
CA ILE A 731 -0.80 -30.00 -11.02
C ILE A 731 -1.48 -30.52 -9.73
N VAL A 732 -2.27 -29.69 -9.04
CA VAL A 732 -2.93 -30.03 -7.77
C VAL A 732 -4.36 -29.49 -7.71
N PHE A 733 -5.27 -30.26 -7.10
CA PHE A 733 -6.67 -29.88 -6.88
C PHE A 733 -7.22 -30.48 -5.58
N SER A 734 -8.02 -29.73 -4.80
CA SER A 734 -8.68 -30.23 -3.59
C SER A 734 -10.19 -30.31 -3.78
N ASP A 735 -10.74 -31.52 -3.73
CA ASP A 735 -12.18 -31.76 -3.77
C ASP A 735 -12.76 -31.83 -2.34
N ASN A 736 -13.41 -30.74 -1.93
CA ASN A 736 -14.12 -30.61 -0.65
C ASN A 736 -15.64 -30.88 -0.80
N THR A 737 -16.08 -31.40 -1.94
CA THR A 737 -17.50 -31.65 -2.23
C THR A 737 -17.87 -33.13 -2.13
N VAL A 738 -16.97 -33.94 -1.56
CA VAL A 738 -17.15 -35.38 -1.43
C VAL A 738 -18.00 -35.71 -0.21
N GLU A 739 -18.85 -36.71 -0.37
CA GLU A 739 -19.70 -37.21 0.70
C GLU A 739 -18.99 -38.33 1.48
N PRO A 740 -19.28 -38.47 2.77
CA PRO A 740 -18.81 -39.56 3.61
C PRO A 740 -19.21 -40.97 3.13
N ASN A 741 -18.38 -41.96 3.43
CA ASN A 741 -18.55 -43.38 3.09
C ASN A 741 -18.74 -43.69 1.60
N ARG A 742 -18.33 -42.80 0.72
CA ARG A 742 -18.61 -42.88 -0.70
C ARG A 742 -17.33 -43.11 -1.48
N SER A 743 -17.41 -44.00 -2.46
CA SER A 743 -16.27 -44.26 -3.34
C SER A 743 -16.34 -43.29 -4.50
N TYR A 744 -15.24 -42.61 -4.76
CA TYR A 744 -15.11 -41.67 -5.87
C TYR A 744 -13.96 -42.11 -6.75
N THR A 745 -14.21 -42.18 -8.04
CA THR A 745 -13.17 -42.44 -9.04
C THR A 745 -12.89 -41.15 -9.78
N TYR A 746 -11.60 -40.78 -9.85
CA TYR A 746 -11.15 -39.55 -10.49
C TYR A 746 -10.35 -39.85 -11.75
N ILE A 747 -10.47 -38.94 -12.71
CA ILE A 747 -9.58 -38.80 -13.88
C ILE A 747 -9.30 -37.32 -14.10
N VAL A 748 -8.18 -37.04 -14.76
CA VAL A 748 -7.81 -35.71 -15.22
C VAL A 748 -7.58 -35.77 -16.72
N LYS A 749 -7.97 -34.72 -17.44
CA LYS A 749 -7.71 -34.56 -18.88
C LYS A 749 -7.12 -33.19 -19.15
N SER A 750 -6.15 -33.12 -20.05
CA SER A 750 -5.69 -31.86 -20.65
C SER A 750 -6.63 -31.49 -21.80
N LYS A 751 -6.77 -30.19 -22.09
CA LYS A 751 -7.68 -29.68 -23.13
C LYS A 751 -7.02 -28.54 -23.90
N ASN A 752 -7.11 -28.59 -25.24
CA ASN A 752 -6.84 -27.46 -26.13
C ASN A 752 -7.94 -27.31 -27.20
N ALA A 753 -7.80 -26.39 -28.16
CA ALA A 753 -8.77 -26.21 -29.24
C ALA A 753 -9.08 -27.50 -30.05
N ALA A 754 -8.11 -28.39 -30.24
CA ALA A 754 -8.28 -29.66 -30.98
C ALA A 754 -9.12 -30.69 -30.22
N GLY A 755 -9.16 -30.65 -28.89
CA GLY A 755 -9.99 -31.55 -28.09
C GLY A 755 -9.46 -31.81 -26.69
N GLU A 756 -10.20 -32.62 -25.93
CA GLU A 756 -9.71 -33.17 -24.66
C GLU A 756 -8.81 -34.36 -24.95
N SER A 757 -7.73 -34.50 -24.17
CA SER A 757 -6.90 -35.70 -24.15
C SER A 757 -7.71 -36.94 -23.80
N PHE A 758 -7.10 -38.10 -24.03
CA PHE A 758 -7.51 -39.31 -23.33
C PHE A 758 -7.48 -39.07 -21.81
N PRO A 759 -8.33 -39.78 -21.03
CA PRO A 759 -8.28 -39.67 -19.58
C PRO A 759 -6.93 -40.15 -19.04
N SER A 760 -6.50 -39.55 -17.93
CA SER A 760 -5.47 -40.14 -17.08
C SER A 760 -5.86 -41.55 -16.63
N ASN A 761 -4.94 -42.25 -15.96
CA ASN A 761 -5.30 -43.41 -15.15
C ASN A 761 -6.44 -43.06 -14.16
N GLU A 762 -7.37 -43.99 -14.00
CA GLU A 762 -8.45 -43.88 -13.01
C GLU A 762 -7.90 -44.23 -11.63
N ILE A 763 -8.17 -43.39 -10.62
CA ILE A 763 -7.91 -43.75 -9.23
C ILE A 763 -9.20 -43.65 -8.42
N THR A 764 -9.60 -44.77 -7.82
CA THR A 764 -10.73 -44.86 -6.90
C THR A 764 -10.26 -44.69 -5.46
N VAL A 765 -10.86 -43.72 -4.77
CA VAL A 765 -10.69 -43.51 -3.34
C VAL A 765 -12.03 -43.68 -2.64
N ARG A 766 -12.02 -44.10 -1.37
CA ARG A 766 -13.24 -44.21 -0.56
C ARG A 766 -13.14 -43.29 0.65
N THR A 767 -13.97 -42.26 0.70
CA THR A 767 -14.08 -41.40 1.87
C THR A 767 -14.57 -42.20 3.08
N GLN A 768 -14.13 -41.82 4.27
CA GLN A 768 -14.54 -42.52 5.48
C GLN A 768 -16.01 -42.19 5.83
N PRO A 769 -16.79 -43.11 6.42
CA PRO A 769 -18.12 -42.80 6.93
C PRO A 769 -18.09 -41.75 8.04
N VAL A 770 -19.12 -40.89 8.11
CA VAL A 770 -19.38 -40.13 9.34
C VAL A 770 -19.84 -41.11 10.38
N THR A 771 -19.13 -41.15 11.50
CA THR A 771 -19.60 -41.89 12.66
C THR A 771 -20.49 -40.95 13.46
N VAL A 772 -21.80 -41.16 13.39
CA VAL A 772 -22.80 -40.42 14.18
C VAL A 772 -23.13 -41.24 15.41
N TYR A 773 -23.10 -40.60 16.58
CA TYR A 773 -23.45 -41.25 17.85
C TYR A 773 -24.86 -40.88 18.28
N ASN A 774 -25.61 -41.87 18.75
CA ASN A 774 -27.04 -41.74 19.07
C ASN A 774 -27.34 -40.85 20.29
N ASP A 775 -26.34 -40.58 21.13
CA ASP A 775 -26.48 -39.91 22.42
C ASP A 775 -25.94 -38.47 22.44
N ILE A 776 -25.60 -37.91 21.29
CA ILE A 776 -25.29 -36.48 21.13
C ILE A 776 -26.61 -35.70 21.03
N SER A 777 -27.23 -35.45 22.18
CA SER A 777 -28.48 -34.67 22.31
C SER A 777 -28.26 -33.15 22.22
N SER A 778 -29.34 -32.36 22.19
CA SER A 778 -29.28 -30.88 22.13
C SER A 778 -28.42 -30.23 23.22
N GLY A 779 -28.29 -30.87 24.39
CA GLY A 779 -27.41 -30.42 25.48
C GLY A 779 -25.90 -30.54 25.20
N PHE A 780 -25.51 -31.32 24.18
CA PHE A 780 -24.12 -31.51 23.74
C PHE A 780 -23.89 -31.11 22.27
N ALA A 781 -24.85 -30.40 21.66
CA ALA A 781 -24.73 -29.92 20.28
C ALA A 781 -23.47 -29.07 20.04
N TRP A 782 -23.03 -28.32 21.07
CA TRP A 782 -21.80 -27.51 21.03
C TRP A 782 -20.52 -28.32 20.81
N ALA A 783 -20.54 -29.63 21.08
CA ALA A 783 -19.41 -30.54 20.89
C ALA A 783 -19.56 -31.46 19.66
N ALA A 784 -20.69 -31.40 18.95
CA ALA A 784 -21.03 -32.33 17.87
C ALA A 784 -19.97 -32.31 16.75
N ASP A 785 -19.61 -31.12 16.26
CA ASP A 785 -18.62 -30.97 15.19
C ASP A 785 -17.24 -31.49 15.60
N ALA A 786 -16.83 -31.21 16.84
CA ALA A 786 -15.57 -31.68 17.40
C ALA A 786 -15.54 -33.21 17.48
N ILE A 787 -16.64 -33.82 17.95
CA ILE A 787 -16.75 -35.27 18.09
C ILE A 787 -16.78 -35.94 16.71
N ASN A 788 -17.57 -35.42 15.77
CA ASN A 788 -17.69 -35.98 14.43
C ASN A 788 -16.35 -35.91 13.67
N THR A 789 -15.68 -34.75 13.73
CA THR A 789 -14.38 -34.54 13.06
C THR A 789 -13.30 -35.44 13.65
N LEU A 790 -13.13 -35.47 14.97
CA LEU A 790 -12.10 -36.31 15.58
C LEU A 790 -12.39 -37.80 15.41
N THR A 791 -13.66 -38.19 15.28
CA THR A 791 -14.01 -39.58 14.98
C THR A 791 -13.66 -39.95 13.53
N SER A 792 -13.91 -39.05 12.57
CA SER A 792 -13.52 -39.30 11.16
C SER A 792 -12.01 -39.27 10.94
N MET A 793 -11.26 -38.57 11.81
CA MET A 793 -9.80 -38.64 11.91
C MET A 793 -9.30 -39.92 12.61
N GLY A 794 -10.19 -40.74 13.20
CA GLY A 794 -9.81 -41.94 13.95
C GLY A 794 -9.18 -41.67 15.31
N VAL A 795 -9.25 -40.44 15.82
CA VAL A 795 -8.66 -40.02 17.11
C VAL A 795 -9.52 -40.51 18.28
N ILE A 796 -10.84 -40.46 18.13
CA ILE A 796 -11.80 -40.89 19.17
C ILE A 796 -12.75 -41.97 18.64
N HIS A 797 -13.27 -42.78 19.56
CA HIS A 797 -14.25 -43.83 19.26
C HIS A 797 -15.34 -43.88 20.35
N GLY A 798 -16.54 -44.32 19.98
CA GLY A 798 -17.63 -44.56 20.91
C GLY A 798 -17.53 -45.90 21.63
N ASP A 799 -18.62 -46.29 22.30
CA ASP A 799 -18.74 -47.49 23.13
C ASP A 799 -18.91 -48.81 22.34
N GLY A 800 -18.86 -48.75 21.01
CA GLY A 800 -19.13 -49.89 20.12
C GLY A 800 -20.59 -50.31 20.02
N LYS A 801 -21.50 -49.63 20.73
CA LYS A 801 -22.96 -49.83 20.72
C LYS A 801 -23.71 -48.66 20.08
N GLY A 802 -22.98 -47.77 19.41
CA GLY A 802 -23.52 -46.60 18.71
C GLY A 802 -23.62 -45.33 19.57
N ASN A 803 -23.04 -45.29 20.77
CA ASN A 803 -23.03 -44.11 21.63
C ASN A 803 -21.60 -43.59 21.86
N PHE A 804 -21.45 -42.28 22.03
CA PHE A 804 -20.19 -41.64 22.39
C PHE A 804 -19.99 -41.54 23.91
N ASN A 805 -21.08 -41.43 24.65
CA ASN A 805 -21.19 -41.09 26.06
C ASN A 805 -20.58 -39.71 26.39
N PRO A 806 -21.16 -38.59 25.87
CA PRO A 806 -20.55 -37.26 25.96
C PRO A 806 -20.39 -36.73 27.40
N SER A 807 -21.28 -37.12 28.32
CA SER A 807 -21.21 -36.78 29.75
C SER A 807 -20.32 -37.73 30.56
N GLY A 808 -19.91 -38.86 29.97
CA GLY A 808 -19.04 -39.82 30.61
C GLY A 808 -17.69 -39.22 30.98
N LYS A 809 -17.14 -39.63 32.12
CA LYS A 809 -15.78 -39.27 32.52
C LYS A 809 -14.79 -39.87 31.54
N ILE A 810 -13.76 -39.10 31.17
CA ILE A 810 -12.64 -39.59 30.36
C ILE A 810 -11.47 -39.93 31.27
N THR A 811 -10.81 -41.06 31.02
CA THR A 811 -9.63 -41.50 31.79
C THR A 811 -8.35 -40.81 31.33
N ARG A 812 -7.34 -40.80 32.19
CA ARG A 812 -6.00 -40.27 31.87
C ARG A 812 -5.39 -40.94 30.63
N ALA A 813 -5.51 -42.27 30.51
CA ALA A 813 -5.00 -43.01 29.35
C ALA A 813 -5.74 -42.66 28.04
N GLU A 814 -7.07 -42.52 28.08
CA GLU A 814 -7.87 -42.13 26.90
C GLU A 814 -7.51 -40.74 26.40
N PHE A 815 -7.35 -39.77 27.29
CA PHE A 815 -6.98 -38.41 26.89
C PHE A 815 -5.56 -38.36 26.28
N ILE A 816 -4.61 -39.10 26.84
CA ILE A 816 -3.25 -39.18 26.27
C ILE A 816 -3.25 -39.81 24.89
N LYS A 817 -4.04 -40.87 24.65
CA LYS A 817 -4.23 -41.43 23.30
C LYS A 817 -4.74 -40.34 22.35
N MET A 818 -5.72 -39.53 22.75
CA MET A 818 -6.26 -38.46 21.90
C MET A 818 -5.18 -37.45 21.52
N LEU A 819 -4.40 -36.94 22.49
CA LEU A 819 -3.34 -35.97 22.23
C LEU A 819 -2.23 -36.53 21.32
N VAL A 820 -1.74 -37.74 21.60
CA VAL A 820 -0.67 -38.37 20.83
C VAL A 820 -1.10 -38.63 19.37
N THR A 821 -2.34 -39.08 19.17
CA THR A 821 -2.88 -39.39 17.83
C THR A 821 -3.12 -38.11 17.03
N THR A 822 -3.71 -37.09 17.64
CA THR A 822 -3.99 -35.81 16.97
C THR A 822 -2.74 -35.09 16.50
N LEU A 823 -1.67 -35.12 17.31
CA LEU A 823 -0.40 -34.47 16.98
C LEU A 823 0.54 -35.37 16.15
N ALA A 824 0.08 -36.56 15.76
CA ALA A 824 0.86 -37.56 15.01
C ALA A 824 2.26 -37.80 15.59
N LEU A 825 2.38 -37.86 16.93
CA LEU A 825 3.69 -38.05 17.57
C LEU A 825 4.22 -39.47 17.28
N PRO A 826 5.49 -39.64 16.89
CA PRO A 826 6.08 -40.95 16.59
C PRO A 826 5.93 -41.92 17.76
N GLU A 827 5.20 -43.01 17.56
CA GLU A 827 4.92 -43.98 18.62
C GLU A 827 6.20 -44.71 19.06
N THR A 828 6.34 -44.91 20.37
CA THR A 828 7.43 -45.71 20.96
C THR A 828 6.91 -46.69 22.02
N SER A 829 7.48 -47.88 22.07
CA SER A 829 7.08 -48.97 22.98
C SER A 829 8.07 -49.22 24.13
N VAL A 830 8.96 -48.27 24.40
CA VAL A 830 10.06 -48.45 25.38
C VAL A 830 9.87 -47.52 26.58
N GLY A 831 9.74 -48.10 27.77
CA GLY A 831 9.51 -47.42 29.05
C GLY A 831 8.61 -48.28 29.96
N SER A 832 8.54 -47.98 31.26
CA SER A 832 7.59 -48.65 32.16
C SER A 832 7.16 -47.75 33.33
N PHE A 833 5.86 -47.56 33.50
CA PHE A 833 5.27 -47.20 34.80
C PHE A 833 4.94 -48.48 35.55
N ARG A 834 4.85 -48.42 36.89
CA ARG A 834 4.54 -49.61 37.70
C ARG A 834 3.14 -50.19 37.43
N ASP A 835 2.23 -49.35 36.97
CA ASP A 835 0.82 -49.64 36.71
C ASP A 835 0.45 -49.63 35.22
N VAL A 836 1.46 -49.59 34.33
CA VAL A 836 1.27 -49.65 32.86
C VAL A 836 2.14 -50.75 32.29
N THR A 837 1.52 -51.80 31.77
CA THR A 837 2.16 -53.00 31.25
C THR A 837 2.12 -53.04 29.72
N PRO A 838 3.04 -53.75 29.05
CA PRO A 838 3.02 -53.91 27.58
C PRO A 838 1.73 -54.48 26.99
N ASN A 839 0.92 -55.17 27.80
CA ASN A 839 -0.35 -55.75 27.37
C ASN A 839 -1.52 -54.75 27.41
N ASP A 840 -1.34 -53.56 28.00
CA ASP A 840 -2.39 -52.55 28.07
C ASP A 840 -2.59 -51.87 26.72
N TRP A 841 -3.85 -51.67 26.33
CA TRP A 841 -4.19 -51.03 25.04
C TRP A 841 -3.60 -49.62 24.89
N PHE A 842 -3.39 -48.93 26.01
CA PHE A 842 -2.83 -47.59 26.07
C PHE A 842 -1.30 -47.56 26.19
N HIS A 843 -0.63 -48.71 26.36
CA HIS A 843 0.81 -48.78 26.64
C HIS A 843 1.63 -47.94 25.67
N ARG A 844 1.45 -48.12 24.36
CA ARG A 844 2.21 -47.38 23.34
C ARG A 844 2.00 -45.87 23.41
N TYR A 845 0.77 -45.42 23.69
CA TYR A 845 0.44 -43.99 23.77
C TYR A 845 1.03 -43.36 25.03
N VAL A 846 0.90 -44.03 26.17
CA VAL A 846 1.45 -43.57 27.45
C VAL A 846 2.98 -43.56 27.41
N MET A 847 3.63 -44.60 26.89
CA MET A 847 5.09 -44.61 26.75
C MET A 847 5.60 -43.54 25.79
N THR A 848 4.86 -43.29 24.70
CA THR A 848 5.14 -42.16 23.78
C THR A 848 5.07 -40.84 24.52
N ALA A 849 3.97 -40.56 25.22
CA ALA A 849 3.81 -39.33 26.00
C ALA A 849 4.89 -39.18 27.09
N TYR A 850 5.28 -40.26 27.76
CA TYR A 850 6.34 -40.25 28.76
C TYR A 850 7.70 -39.92 28.15
N ARG A 851 8.05 -40.56 27.03
CA ARG A 851 9.32 -40.35 26.33
C ARG A 851 9.47 -38.92 25.80
N TYR A 852 8.37 -38.34 25.36
CA TYR A 852 8.28 -36.94 24.96
C TYR A 852 8.13 -35.96 26.12
N LYS A 853 8.21 -36.44 27.38
CA LYS A 853 8.06 -35.62 28.59
C LYS A 853 6.76 -34.82 28.55
N ILE A 854 5.66 -35.43 28.10
CA ILE A 854 4.31 -34.88 28.18
C ILE A 854 3.69 -35.24 29.53
N ILE A 855 3.98 -36.45 30.02
CA ILE A 855 3.53 -36.98 31.32
C ILE A 855 4.72 -37.45 32.16
N GLU A 856 4.52 -37.56 33.47
CA GLU A 856 5.53 -37.95 34.47
C GLU A 856 4.91 -38.91 35.52
N PRO A 857 5.71 -39.82 36.12
CA PRO A 857 5.24 -40.69 37.21
C PRO A 857 5.04 -39.91 38.51
N ASP A 858 4.11 -40.37 39.33
CA ASP A 858 3.96 -39.89 40.70
C ASP A 858 5.11 -40.33 41.61
N GLU A 859 5.08 -39.92 42.90
CA GLU A 859 6.08 -40.26 43.91
C GLU A 859 6.29 -41.79 44.11
N ASN A 860 5.32 -42.61 43.69
CA ASN A 860 5.34 -44.06 43.79
C ASN A 860 5.70 -44.75 42.47
N GLY A 861 5.93 -44.00 41.38
CA GLY A 861 6.25 -44.54 40.06
C GLY A 861 5.03 -44.95 39.22
N MET A 862 3.84 -44.45 39.54
CA MET A 862 2.56 -44.79 38.90
C MET A 862 2.03 -43.66 38.01
N PHE A 863 1.19 -43.99 37.01
CA PHE A 863 0.53 -43.02 36.11
C PHE A 863 -0.97 -42.82 36.40
N HIS A 864 -1.60 -43.84 36.99
CA HIS A 864 -3.04 -43.98 37.24
C HIS A 864 -3.88 -43.95 35.96
N PRO A 865 -3.66 -44.88 35.00
CA PRO A 865 -4.25 -44.81 33.65
C PRO A 865 -5.79 -44.81 33.64
N TYR A 866 -6.43 -45.41 34.63
CA TYR A 866 -7.88 -45.56 34.72
C TYR A 866 -8.59 -44.44 35.49
N ASP A 867 -7.83 -43.56 36.15
CA ASP A 867 -8.43 -42.47 36.90
C ASP A 867 -9.04 -41.43 35.96
N PRO A 868 -10.20 -40.84 36.31
CA PRO A 868 -10.75 -39.70 35.59
C PRO A 868 -9.76 -38.54 35.55
N ILE A 869 -9.50 -38.00 34.36
CA ILE A 869 -8.58 -36.87 34.20
C ILE A 869 -9.25 -35.55 34.61
N THR A 870 -8.50 -34.71 35.31
CA THR A 870 -8.94 -33.37 35.72
C THR A 870 -8.72 -32.34 34.61
N ARG A 871 -9.45 -31.21 34.65
CA ARG A 871 -9.17 -30.07 33.75
C ARG A 871 -7.74 -29.56 33.91
N GLU A 872 -7.21 -29.55 35.12
CA GLU A 872 -5.83 -29.20 35.42
C GLU A 872 -4.82 -30.09 34.68
N ASP A 873 -5.00 -31.40 34.72
CA ASP A 873 -4.17 -32.36 33.98
C ASP A 873 -4.30 -32.21 32.46
N ILE A 874 -5.53 -32.03 31.95
CA ILE A 874 -5.79 -31.82 30.51
C ILE A 874 -4.99 -30.62 29.99
N VAL A 875 -5.07 -29.50 30.70
CA VAL A 875 -4.39 -28.26 30.35
C VAL A 875 -2.88 -28.45 30.41
N TYR A 876 -2.39 -29.06 31.49
CA TYR A 876 -0.97 -29.27 31.72
C TYR A 876 -0.35 -30.19 30.64
N TYR A 877 -0.97 -31.32 30.33
CA TYR A 877 -0.48 -32.25 29.30
C TYR A 877 -0.60 -31.66 27.89
N SER A 878 -1.68 -30.92 27.59
CA SER A 878 -1.86 -30.30 26.28
C SER A 878 -0.79 -29.23 26.01
N SER A 879 -0.46 -28.37 26.99
CA SER A 879 0.61 -27.38 26.86
C SER A 879 1.96 -28.04 26.54
N ARG A 880 2.30 -29.12 27.25
CA ARG A 880 3.55 -29.87 27.03
C ARG A 880 3.56 -30.58 25.67
N ALA A 881 2.43 -31.13 25.25
CA ALA A 881 2.29 -31.78 23.95
C ALA A 881 2.47 -30.80 22.78
N LEU A 882 1.84 -29.62 22.86
CA LEU A 882 2.01 -28.54 21.87
C LEU A 882 3.46 -28.06 21.79
N LYS A 883 4.10 -27.84 22.94
CA LYS A 883 5.52 -27.48 23.00
C LYS A 883 6.42 -28.53 22.36
N THR A 884 6.10 -29.81 22.55
CA THR A 884 6.83 -30.94 21.94
C THR A 884 6.64 -31.00 20.43
N ALA A 885 5.44 -30.67 19.95
CA ALA A 885 5.13 -30.57 18.53
C ALA A 885 5.71 -29.31 17.84
N GLY A 886 6.53 -28.53 18.54
CA GLY A 886 7.19 -27.33 18.00
C GLY A 886 6.34 -26.06 18.01
N LEU A 887 5.18 -26.08 18.68
CA LEU A 887 4.25 -24.96 18.73
C LEU A 887 4.45 -24.18 20.04
N ASN A 888 5.08 -23.01 19.92
CA ASN A 888 5.34 -22.14 21.06
C ASN A 888 4.20 -21.12 21.23
N LEU A 889 3.25 -21.42 22.12
CA LEU A 889 2.24 -20.45 22.53
C LEU A 889 2.87 -19.34 23.39
N ILE A 890 2.43 -18.09 23.19
CA ILE A 890 2.88 -16.93 23.99
C ILE A 890 2.50 -17.16 25.46
N GLN A 891 3.43 -16.93 26.39
CA GLN A 891 3.18 -17.03 27.83
C GLN A 891 2.66 -15.68 28.38
N PRO A 892 1.38 -15.58 28.77
CA PRO A 892 0.89 -14.39 29.43
C PRO A 892 1.17 -14.41 30.95
N PRO A 893 1.08 -13.25 31.64
CA PRO A 893 1.21 -13.16 33.09
C PRO A 893 0.16 -14.00 33.83
N LEU A 894 0.51 -14.63 34.96
CA LEU A 894 -0.40 -15.53 35.69
C LEU A 894 -1.65 -14.84 36.26
N TYR A 895 -1.61 -13.51 36.46
CA TYR A 895 -2.75 -12.76 37.01
C TYR A 895 -3.95 -12.70 36.04
N ILE A 896 -3.80 -13.08 34.76
CA ILE A 896 -4.97 -13.21 33.86
C ILE A 896 -5.96 -14.26 34.37
N LEU A 897 -5.52 -15.14 35.27
CA LEU A 897 -6.34 -16.15 35.92
C LEU A 897 -7.10 -15.59 37.14
N TYR A 898 -6.72 -14.44 37.69
CA TYR A 898 -7.31 -13.89 38.93
C TYR A 898 -8.73 -13.35 38.74
N GLN A 899 -9.17 -13.19 37.49
CA GLN A 899 -10.57 -12.91 37.17
C GLN A 899 -11.51 -14.09 37.49
N PHE A 900 -10.95 -15.29 37.65
CA PHE A 900 -11.71 -16.50 37.98
C PHE A 900 -11.71 -16.72 39.49
N LYS A 901 -12.88 -17.08 40.04
CA LYS A 901 -13.10 -17.22 41.49
C LYS A 901 -12.36 -18.39 42.12
N ASP A 902 -11.92 -19.34 41.32
CA ASP A 902 -11.28 -20.60 41.71
C ASP A 902 -9.83 -20.70 41.20
N TYR A 903 -9.19 -19.55 40.93
CA TYR A 903 -7.81 -19.52 40.43
C TYR A 903 -6.81 -20.06 41.45
N ASP A 904 -7.12 -19.94 42.74
CA ASP A 904 -6.32 -20.40 43.88
C ASP A 904 -6.36 -21.93 44.04
N GLU A 905 -7.34 -22.60 43.43
CA GLU A 905 -7.41 -24.05 43.36
C GLU A 905 -6.47 -24.65 42.30
N ILE A 906 -5.89 -23.83 41.40
CA ILE A 906 -4.94 -24.27 40.38
C ILE A 906 -3.60 -24.58 41.02
N ALA A 907 -3.14 -25.81 40.90
CA ALA A 907 -1.82 -26.22 41.38
C ALA A 907 -0.71 -25.40 40.70
N SER A 908 0.31 -25.02 41.48
CA SER A 908 1.37 -24.10 41.03
C SER A 908 2.05 -24.54 39.72
N TYR A 909 2.17 -25.85 39.48
CA TYR A 909 2.78 -26.40 38.26
C TYR A 909 1.93 -26.22 36.99
N ALA A 910 0.61 -26.03 37.12
CA ALA A 910 -0.34 -25.95 36.01
C ALA A 910 -0.76 -24.49 35.67
N GLN A 911 -0.43 -23.52 36.52
CA GLN A 911 -0.84 -22.11 36.35
C GLN A 911 -0.37 -21.50 35.02
N SER A 912 0.88 -21.74 34.62
CA SER A 912 1.42 -21.24 33.34
C SER A 912 0.69 -21.82 32.13
N ALA A 913 0.36 -23.12 32.18
CA ALA A 913 -0.36 -23.81 31.11
C ALA A 913 -1.80 -23.31 30.99
N PHE A 914 -2.50 -23.07 32.11
CA PHE A 914 -3.83 -22.47 32.10
C PHE A 914 -3.82 -21.09 31.45
N ALA A 915 -2.84 -20.25 31.79
CA ALA A 915 -2.74 -18.91 31.25
C ALA A 915 -2.51 -18.94 29.72
N GLN A 916 -1.61 -19.80 29.24
CA GLN A 916 -1.31 -19.97 27.81
C GLN A 916 -2.53 -20.45 27.01
N LEU A 917 -3.16 -21.55 27.42
CA LEU A 917 -4.24 -22.17 26.66
C LEU A 917 -5.53 -21.35 26.72
N TYR A 918 -5.75 -20.60 27.79
CA TYR A 918 -6.84 -19.63 27.87
C TYR A 918 -6.64 -18.47 26.89
N SER A 919 -5.44 -17.87 26.87
CA SER A 919 -5.12 -16.77 25.94
C SER A 919 -5.18 -17.20 24.47
N ALA A 920 -4.88 -18.47 24.16
CA ALA A 920 -4.96 -19.02 22.81
C ALA A 920 -6.39 -19.40 22.37
N GLY A 921 -7.40 -19.26 23.23
CA GLY A 921 -8.78 -19.66 22.95
C GLY A 921 -9.00 -21.18 22.91
N ILE A 922 -8.02 -21.97 23.33
CA ILE A 922 -8.09 -23.44 23.34
C ILE A 922 -8.95 -23.91 24.52
N VAL A 923 -8.77 -23.29 25.69
CA VAL A 923 -9.52 -23.60 26.93
C VAL A 923 -10.31 -22.37 27.37
N GLY A 924 -11.58 -22.56 27.77
CA GLY A 924 -12.46 -21.49 28.26
C GLY A 924 -12.90 -21.70 29.71
N GLY A 925 -13.62 -20.72 30.27
CA GLY A 925 -14.29 -20.85 31.57
C GLY A 925 -15.50 -21.79 31.50
N ILE A 926 -15.87 -22.37 32.64
CA ILE A 926 -17.01 -23.30 32.76
C ILE A 926 -18.32 -22.61 33.19
N GLY A 927 -18.37 -21.27 33.11
CA GLY A 927 -19.46 -20.44 33.60
C GLY A 927 -19.27 -19.94 35.04
N GLY A 928 -19.99 -18.89 35.44
CA GLY A 928 -19.94 -18.35 36.81
C GLY A 928 -18.60 -17.71 37.23
N ASN A 929 -17.78 -17.29 36.26
CA ASN A 929 -16.38 -16.86 36.44
C ASN A 929 -15.52 -17.92 37.11
N LYS A 930 -15.59 -19.17 36.66
CA LYS A 930 -14.77 -20.29 37.15
C LYS A 930 -14.05 -21.03 36.02
N LEU A 931 -12.89 -21.61 36.32
CA LEU A 931 -12.09 -22.46 35.42
C LEU A 931 -12.31 -23.97 35.69
N GLY A 932 -12.65 -24.32 36.93
CA GLY A 932 -12.86 -25.68 37.42
C GLY A 932 -11.61 -26.57 37.37
N PRO A 933 -10.44 -26.14 37.88
CA PRO A 933 -9.19 -26.91 37.73
C PRO A 933 -9.26 -28.33 38.29
N LYS A 934 -9.92 -28.51 39.45
CA LYS A 934 -10.09 -29.82 40.09
C LYS A 934 -11.26 -30.63 39.55
N ASN A 935 -12.04 -30.09 38.63
CA ASN A 935 -13.18 -30.81 38.05
C ASN A 935 -12.68 -31.91 37.10
N THR A 936 -13.27 -33.10 37.20
CA THR A 936 -13.05 -34.16 36.23
C THR A 936 -13.72 -33.78 34.91
N ALA A 937 -12.98 -33.89 33.81
CA ALA A 937 -13.51 -33.58 32.48
C ALA A 937 -14.41 -34.70 31.95
N ASN A 938 -15.39 -34.32 31.14
CA ASN A 938 -16.19 -35.28 30.38
C ASN A 938 -15.64 -35.47 28.96
N ARG A 939 -16.08 -36.53 28.29
CA ARG A 939 -15.61 -36.92 26.94
C ARG A 939 -15.88 -35.85 25.88
N ALA A 940 -17.01 -35.13 25.97
CA ALA A 940 -17.33 -34.05 25.04
C ALA A 940 -16.37 -32.85 25.17
N GLU A 941 -16.09 -32.45 26.40
CA GLU A 941 -15.18 -31.35 26.72
C GLU A 941 -13.74 -31.66 26.28
N ALA A 942 -13.26 -32.88 26.52
CA ALA A 942 -11.96 -33.32 26.05
C ALA A 942 -11.86 -33.30 24.52
N ALA A 943 -12.90 -33.76 23.81
CA ALA A 943 -12.97 -33.72 22.35
C ALA A 943 -12.92 -32.29 21.80
N THR A 944 -13.65 -31.35 22.41
CA THR A 944 -13.64 -29.95 21.99
C THR A 944 -12.28 -29.28 22.19
N ILE A 945 -11.59 -29.56 23.30
CA ILE A 945 -10.24 -29.03 23.54
C ILE A 945 -9.25 -29.55 22.49
N VAL A 946 -9.29 -30.84 22.16
CA VAL A 946 -8.43 -31.45 21.14
C VAL A 946 -8.77 -30.95 19.73
N TYR A 947 -10.04 -30.73 19.41
CA TYR A 947 -10.45 -30.12 18.13
C TYR A 947 -10.02 -28.66 18.00
N ARG A 948 -10.03 -27.89 19.09
CA ARG A 948 -9.48 -26.52 19.06
C ARG A 948 -7.97 -26.52 18.86
N ILE A 949 -7.27 -27.53 19.39
CA ILE A 949 -5.86 -27.75 19.08
C ILE A 949 -5.68 -27.98 17.57
N THR A 950 -6.49 -28.80 16.89
CA THR A 950 -6.36 -29.00 15.43
C THR A 950 -6.62 -27.72 14.65
N LYS A 951 -7.61 -26.91 15.04
CA LYS A 951 -7.86 -25.61 14.42
C LYS A 951 -6.75 -24.59 14.65
N ALA A 952 -6.03 -24.68 15.77
CA ALA A 952 -4.85 -23.87 16.01
C ALA A 952 -3.63 -24.29 15.16
N LEU A 953 -3.62 -25.51 14.58
CA LEU A 953 -2.57 -25.99 13.66
C LEU A 953 -2.80 -25.54 12.20
N GLU A 954 -4.04 -25.23 11.82
CA GLU A 954 -4.43 -24.82 10.46
C GLU A 954 -4.19 -23.32 10.17
N ARG A 955 -3.84 -22.54 11.21
CA ARG A 955 -3.52 -21.11 11.15
C ARG A 955 -2.01 -20.90 11.23
#